data_AF-A0A9D1R3D1-F1
#
_entry.id   AF-A0A9D1R3D1-F1
#
_cell.length_a   1.000
_cell.length_b   1.000
_cell.length_c   1.000
_cell.angle_alpha   90.00
_cell.angle_beta   90.00
_cell.angle_gamma   90.00
#
_symmetry.space_group_name_H-M   'P 1'
#
loop_
_entity.id
_entity.type
_entity.pdbx_description
1 polymer ?
#
loop_
_entity_poly.entity_id
_entity_poly.type
_entity_poly.pdbx_seq_one_letter_code
_entity_poly.pdbx_strand_id
1 'polypeptide(L)'
;MDNHMNQYDNGGGYNNGRGNGQNGNGSNGGGQPPRKPSILMLVLAGLSTVLIVFMLWNLLFGSSTGTQSVSYTDFLQYLNEDQVEAVQVQSTGVIIFTLKQQESASEENMPQNGYAFYMSQFPVQYSTVLMEDLDTLTARLEEHGVDGTRVLSDNSGRIMDILVYVVLPVVLMWILLGVIFRKMGGSGGPMGVGKSNAKVYVQKETGVTFKDVAGEDEAKESLVEVVDFLHNPGKYSKIGARLPKGALLVGPPGTGKTLLAKAVAGEAHVPFFSLTGSDFIELYVGVGASRVRDLFKEATKNAPCIIFIDEIDAIGRSRDSKYGGGNEEREQTLNQLLSEMDGFDSSKGILILGATNRPEILDKALLRPGRFDRRIIVDKPDLKGRVEILKVHSKDVKMDETVDLDAIALATSGAVGSDLANMINEAAINAVKEGRQYVNQQDLFNAVEQVLVGKEKKDRIMSKEERKIVSYHEVGHALISALQKNSEPVQKITIVPRTMGALGYVMHVPEEEKYLNTEAELRDMLVGLVGGRAAEEIVFGNVTTGAANDIEKATEIARSMITRYGMSKKFGLMGLATIESQYLEGRAALNCSDQTAAEIDAEVVEILKESYDKALSLLRENRELMDKLAEFLIEKETITGKEFMEIFRREKGLPEPEEKKSGEEDEKSVKEEQKQPKEEPQAAPQEKQPEIPQAAQPSEEGGQEPVEDTKPQETKPEDTKPEGIESQEGKARDANPEETDKPQDKQDPSVGLFSGGKVD
;
A
#
# COMPACT_ATOMS: atom_id res chain seq x y z
N MET A 1 22.06 24.58 -73.44
CA MET A 1 22.55 25.08 -72.14
C MET A 1 21.55 24.76 -71.03
N ASP A 2 21.43 23.56 -70.48
CA ASP A 2 21.59 22.16 -70.96
C ASP A 2 20.82 21.27 -69.96
N ASN A 3 19.96 20.33 -70.41
CA ASN A 3 20.22 18.88 -70.54
C ASN A 3 20.87 18.23 -69.30
N HIS A 4 20.40 17.12 -68.70
CA HIS A 4 19.37 16.09 -69.02
C HIS A 4 18.88 15.44 -67.67
N MET A 5 17.91 14.51 -67.54
CA MET A 5 17.09 13.70 -68.47
C MET A 5 15.70 13.34 -67.83
N ASN A 6 15.03 12.27 -68.28
CA ASN A 6 13.77 11.70 -67.74
C ASN A 6 13.84 10.15 -67.69
N GLN A 7 13.12 9.53 -66.74
CA GLN A 7 12.24 8.32 -66.88
C GLN A 7 11.69 7.93 -65.49
N TYR A 8 10.38 7.70 -65.22
CA TYR A 8 9.38 6.75 -65.79
C TYR A 8 9.81 5.28 -65.61
N ASP A 9 8.97 4.29 -65.26
CA ASP A 9 7.51 4.17 -65.10
C ASP A 9 7.24 3.11 -63.97
N ASN A 10 6.23 3.21 -63.09
CA ASN A 10 4.82 2.75 -63.18
C ASN A 10 4.59 1.28 -63.63
N GLY A 11 3.52 0.65 -63.13
CA GLY A 11 3.04 -0.67 -63.57
C GLY A 11 2.61 -1.62 -62.45
N GLY A 12 1.30 -1.74 -62.21
CA GLY A 12 0.72 -2.73 -61.29
C GLY A 12 0.31 -4.04 -61.98
N GLY A 13 0.00 -5.09 -61.19
CA GLY A 13 -0.44 -6.38 -61.71
C GLY A 13 -1.39 -7.12 -60.77
N TYR A 14 -2.69 -7.10 -61.08
CA TYR A 14 -3.65 -8.07 -60.55
C TYR A 14 -3.36 -9.47 -61.12
N ASN A 15 -3.52 -10.52 -60.31
CA ASN A 15 -3.98 -11.79 -60.84
C ASN A 15 -4.87 -12.53 -59.82
N ASN A 16 -5.87 -13.25 -60.32
CA ASN A 16 -6.95 -13.86 -59.53
C ASN A 16 -7.04 -15.35 -59.88
N GLY A 17 -6.65 -16.21 -58.94
CA GLY A 17 -6.49 -17.65 -59.18
C GLY A 17 -7.33 -18.51 -58.26
N ARG A 18 -8.47 -19.01 -58.74
CA ARG A 18 -9.23 -20.07 -58.06
C ARG A 18 -8.49 -21.41 -58.19
N GLY A 19 -8.25 -22.09 -57.07
CA GLY A 19 -7.71 -23.46 -57.04
C GLY A 19 -8.22 -24.22 -55.81
N ASN A 20 -8.86 -25.37 -56.02
CA ASN A 20 -9.46 -26.19 -54.96
C ASN A 20 -8.45 -27.26 -54.47
N GLY A 21 -8.41 -27.58 -53.17
CA GLY A 21 -7.46 -28.55 -52.61
C GLY A 21 -7.76 -28.94 -51.15
N GLN A 22 -8.17 -30.19 -50.93
CA GLN A 22 -8.58 -30.74 -49.63
C GLN A 22 -7.44 -31.03 -48.64
N ASN A 23 -7.82 -31.07 -47.35
CA ASN A 23 -7.31 -31.88 -46.23
C ASN A 23 -5.85 -32.38 -46.22
N GLY A 24 -5.14 -32.11 -45.11
CA GLY A 24 -3.94 -32.86 -44.72
C GLY A 24 -3.58 -32.66 -43.24
N ASN A 25 -3.94 -33.61 -42.38
CA ASN A 25 -3.41 -33.70 -41.02
C ASN A 25 -2.03 -34.35 -41.06
N GLY A 26 -1.01 -33.77 -40.42
CA GLY A 26 0.36 -34.29 -40.49
C GLY A 26 1.27 -33.68 -39.43
N SER A 27 1.86 -34.55 -38.59
CA SER A 27 2.80 -34.17 -37.54
C SER A 27 4.25 -34.24 -38.00
N ASN A 28 5.11 -33.52 -37.25
CA ASN A 28 6.51 -33.81 -36.92
C ASN A 28 7.55 -32.79 -37.41
N GLY A 29 8.62 -32.62 -36.63
CA GLY A 29 9.51 -31.47 -36.68
C GLY A 29 10.68 -31.57 -37.66
N GLY A 30 11.21 -30.40 -38.04
CA GLY A 30 12.46 -30.26 -38.79
C GLY A 30 13.42 -29.32 -38.06
N GLY A 31 14.44 -29.87 -37.40
CA GLY A 31 15.44 -29.09 -36.69
C GLY A 31 16.40 -28.37 -37.65
N GLN A 32 16.40 -27.04 -37.66
CA GLN A 32 17.43 -26.27 -38.36
C GLN A 32 18.75 -26.34 -37.56
N PRO A 33 19.90 -26.64 -38.20
CA PRO A 33 21.18 -26.63 -37.51
C PRO A 33 21.55 -25.19 -37.11
N PRO A 34 22.16 -24.98 -35.92
CA PRO A 34 22.51 -23.64 -35.47
C PRO A 34 23.53 -23.00 -36.41
N ARG A 35 23.27 -21.75 -36.80
CA ARG A 35 24.23 -20.93 -37.55
C ARG A 35 25.51 -20.82 -36.73
N LYS A 36 26.65 -21.20 -37.32
CA LYS A 36 27.97 -21.04 -36.68
C LYS A 36 28.16 -19.56 -36.31
N PRO A 37 28.62 -19.22 -35.09
CA PRO A 37 28.94 -17.83 -34.75
C PRO A 37 30.02 -17.30 -35.71
N SER A 38 29.96 -16.02 -36.05
CA SER A 38 30.97 -15.41 -36.91
C SER A 38 32.34 -15.46 -36.21
N ILE A 39 33.41 -15.65 -36.98
CA ILE A 39 34.77 -15.74 -36.44
C ILE A 39 35.12 -14.46 -35.66
N LEU A 40 34.65 -13.30 -36.13
CA LEU A 40 34.72 -12.01 -35.44
C LEU A 40 34.13 -12.04 -34.02
N MET A 41 32.98 -12.70 -33.83
CA MET A 41 32.32 -12.80 -32.52
C MET A 41 33.09 -13.71 -31.56
N LEU A 42 33.72 -14.78 -32.06
CA LEU A 42 34.61 -15.63 -31.25
C LEU A 42 35.90 -14.91 -30.85
N VAL A 43 36.47 -14.10 -31.74
CA VAL A 43 37.66 -13.27 -31.46
C VAL A 43 37.34 -12.19 -30.42
N LEU A 44 36.20 -11.49 -30.55
CA LEU A 44 35.72 -10.52 -29.57
C LEU A 44 35.43 -11.16 -28.20
N ALA A 45 34.79 -12.33 -28.18
CA ALA A 45 34.57 -13.10 -26.95
C ALA A 45 35.91 -13.47 -26.30
N GLY A 46 36.86 -14.01 -27.06
CA GLY A 46 38.21 -14.34 -26.59
C GLY A 46 38.93 -13.15 -25.96
N LEU A 47 38.98 -12.01 -26.66
CA LEU A 47 39.52 -10.74 -26.14
C LEU A 47 38.84 -10.31 -24.84
N SER A 48 37.51 -10.37 -24.78
CA SER A 48 36.76 -10.01 -23.56
C SER A 48 37.09 -10.93 -22.38
N THR A 49 37.25 -12.24 -22.60
CA THR A 49 37.65 -13.18 -21.53
C THR A 49 39.07 -12.92 -21.05
N VAL A 50 40.02 -12.57 -21.92
CA VAL A 50 41.38 -12.20 -21.51
C VAL A 50 41.39 -10.90 -20.70
N LEU A 51 40.61 -9.90 -21.11
CA LEU A 51 40.50 -8.62 -20.40
C LEU A 51 39.85 -8.81 -19.02
N ILE A 52 38.81 -9.62 -18.91
CA ILE A 52 38.15 -9.97 -17.64
C ILE A 52 39.10 -10.76 -16.72
N VAL A 53 39.86 -11.73 -17.24
CA VAL A 53 40.88 -12.45 -16.45
C VAL A 53 41.98 -11.50 -15.98
N PHE A 54 42.47 -10.59 -16.82
CA PHE A 54 43.48 -9.61 -16.44
C PHE A 54 42.96 -8.62 -15.37
N MET A 55 41.69 -8.21 -15.45
CA MET A 55 41.06 -7.36 -14.45
C MET A 55 40.84 -8.09 -13.12
N LEU A 56 40.39 -9.35 -13.15
CA LEU A 56 40.28 -10.21 -11.96
C LEU A 56 41.66 -10.52 -11.35
N TRP A 57 42.69 -10.72 -12.17
CA TRP A 57 44.06 -10.93 -11.69
C TRP A 57 44.57 -9.71 -10.92
N ASN A 58 44.39 -8.50 -11.46
CA ASN A 58 44.72 -7.27 -10.74
C ASN A 58 43.83 -7.04 -9.49
N LEU A 59 42.57 -7.49 -9.50
CA LEU A 59 41.69 -7.36 -8.34
C LEU A 59 42.02 -8.34 -7.20
N LEU A 60 42.48 -9.56 -7.53
CA LEU A 60 42.76 -10.64 -6.56
C LEU A 60 44.23 -10.71 -6.13
N PHE A 61 45.16 -10.27 -6.99
CA PHE A 61 46.61 -10.39 -6.79
C PHE A 61 47.39 -9.10 -7.13
N GLY A 62 46.71 -8.02 -7.55
CA GLY A 62 47.34 -6.73 -7.91
C GLY A 62 47.71 -5.86 -6.70
N SER A 63 47.56 -6.35 -5.47
CA SER A 63 48.23 -5.79 -4.30
C SER A 63 49.73 -6.06 -4.40
N SER A 64 50.46 -5.15 -5.04
CA SER A 64 51.92 -5.22 -5.15
C SER A 64 52.57 -5.42 -3.78
N THR A 65 53.48 -6.39 -3.66
CA THR A 65 54.45 -6.44 -2.56
C THR A 65 55.21 -5.11 -2.56
N GLY A 66 54.88 -4.23 -1.62
CA GLY A 66 55.27 -2.82 -1.64
C GLY A 66 56.74 -2.62 -1.32
N THR A 67 57.62 -2.85 -2.28
CA THR A 67 59.05 -2.56 -2.15
C THR A 67 59.24 -1.04 -2.10
N GLN A 68 59.43 -0.48 -0.91
CA GLN A 68 59.55 0.97 -0.74
C GLN A 68 60.92 1.46 -1.21
N SER A 69 60.96 2.49 -2.05
CA SER A 69 62.21 3.10 -2.52
C SER A 69 62.77 4.05 -1.45
N VAL A 70 63.93 3.70 -0.90
CA VAL A 70 64.64 4.43 0.16
C VAL A 70 65.92 5.04 -0.43
N SER A 71 66.37 6.22 0.04
CA SER A 71 67.60 6.80 -0.49
C SER A 71 68.82 5.99 -0.02
N TYR A 72 69.93 6.07 -0.77
CA TYR A 72 71.14 5.35 -0.41
C TYR A 72 71.70 5.82 0.95
N THR A 73 71.54 7.10 1.27
CA THR A 73 71.93 7.69 2.54
C THR A 73 71.12 7.15 3.72
N ASP A 74 69.81 7.00 3.57
CA ASP A 74 68.95 6.48 4.64
C ASP A 74 69.20 4.97 4.86
N PHE A 75 69.44 4.21 3.79
CA PHE A 75 69.90 2.81 3.89
C PHE A 75 71.20 2.69 4.70
N LEU A 76 72.18 3.57 4.43
CA LEU A 76 73.41 3.60 5.23
C LEU A 76 73.16 4.02 6.68
N GLN A 77 72.20 4.92 6.95
CA GLN A 77 71.81 5.24 8.32
C GLN A 77 71.22 4.01 9.04
N TYR A 78 70.26 3.31 8.43
CA TYR A 78 69.69 2.10 9.03
C TYR A 78 70.71 0.97 9.22
N LEU A 79 71.73 0.88 8.35
CA LEU A 79 72.84 -0.06 8.52
C LEU A 79 73.74 0.34 9.70
N ASN A 80 74.14 1.61 9.79
CA ASN A 80 74.97 2.13 10.87
C ASN A 80 74.28 2.10 12.25
N GLU A 81 72.94 2.12 12.27
CA GLU A 81 72.10 1.96 13.48
C GLU A 81 71.78 0.47 13.80
N ASP A 82 72.48 -0.48 13.17
CA ASP A 82 72.30 -1.94 13.29
C ASP A 82 70.88 -2.45 12.96
N GLN A 83 70.01 -1.64 12.35
CA GLN A 83 68.60 -2.00 12.13
C GLN A 83 68.38 -2.97 10.96
N VAL A 84 69.33 -3.09 10.03
CA VAL A 84 69.23 -3.98 8.86
C VAL A 84 69.46 -5.44 9.24
N GLU A 85 68.58 -6.34 8.79
CA GLU A 85 68.63 -7.79 9.06
C GLU A 85 69.40 -8.56 7.98
N ALA A 86 69.03 -8.36 6.71
CA ALA A 86 69.63 -9.05 5.57
C ALA A 86 69.64 -8.14 4.33
N VAL A 87 70.66 -8.31 3.48
CA VAL A 87 70.86 -7.50 2.28
C VAL A 87 71.04 -8.38 1.05
N GLN A 88 70.25 -8.10 0.00
CA GLN A 88 70.33 -8.77 -1.30
C GLN A 88 70.72 -7.75 -2.37
N VAL A 89 71.88 -7.93 -3.01
CA VAL A 89 72.33 -7.08 -4.11
C VAL A 89 72.05 -7.78 -5.44
N GLN A 90 71.18 -7.20 -6.25
CA GLN A 90 70.88 -7.70 -7.59
C GLN A 90 72.02 -7.42 -8.56
N SER A 91 72.14 -8.23 -9.62
CA SER A 91 73.10 -8.00 -10.71
C SER A 91 72.93 -6.65 -11.46
N THR A 92 71.84 -5.93 -11.21
CA THR A 92 71.51 -4.59 -11.75
C THR A 92 72.04 -3.43 -10.90
N GLY A 93 72.65 -3.68 -9.73
CA GLY A 93 73.05 -2.62 -8.78
C GLY A 93 71.92 -2.13 -7.86
N VAL A 94 70.75 -2.76 -7.92
CA VAL A 94 69.66 -2.54 -6.94
C VAL A 94 69.94 -3.38 -5.69
N ILE A 95 69.88 -2.73 -4.54
CA ILE A 95 69.93 -3.37 -3.22
C ILE A 95 68.50 -3.52 -2.73
N ILE A 96 68.15 -4.71 -2.21
CA ILE A 96 66.93 -4.94 -1.43
C ILE A 96 67.33 -5.34 -0.02
N PHE A 97 66.72 -4.74 1.00
CA PHE A 97 67.01 -5.03 2.40
C PHE A 97 65.75 -5.09 3.26
N THR A 98 65.89 -5.69 4.44
CA THR A 98 64.83 -5.83 5.46
C THR A 98 65.34 -5.29 6.80
N LEU A 99 64.43 -4.78 7.62
CA LEU A 99 64.75 -4.22 8.95
C LEU A 99 64.28 -5.18 10.05
N LYS A 100 65.15 -5.38 11.07
CA LYS A 100 64.98 -6.32 12.20
C LYS A 100 63.75 -6.06 13.06
N GLN A 101 63.19 -4.84 13.02
CA GLN A 101 62.08 -4.43 13.86
C GLN A 101 60.99 -3.78 13.00
N GLN A 102 60.00 -4.58 12.61
CA GLN A 102 58.84 -4.09 11.86
C GLN A 102 57.78 -3.57 12.83
N GLU A 103 57.57 -2.25 12.84
CA GLU A 103 56.23 -1.74 13.14
C GLU A 103 55.29 -2.28 12.06
N SER A 104 54.30 -3.06 12.49
CA SER A 104 53.24 -3.53 11.59
C SER A 104 52.46 -2.31 11.12
N ALA A 105 52.37 -2.12 9.80
CA ALA A 105 51.67 -0.97 9.22
C ALA A 105 50.25 -0.86 9.79
N SER A 106 49.87 0.36 10.22
CA SER A 106 48.66 0.57 11.01
C SER A 106 47.38 0.10 10.32
N GLU A 107 46.46 -0.49 11.10
CA GLU A 107 45.21 -1.08 10.60
C GLU A 107 44.26 -0.07 9.93
N GLU A 108 44.53 1.24 10.10
CA GLU A 108 43.70 2.38 9.73
C GLU A 108 43.51 2.57 8.20
N ASN A 109 44.18 1.77 7.36
CA ASN A 109 44.03 1.81 5.89
C ASN A 109 43.84 0.42 5.22
N MET A 110 43.37 -0.61 5.94
CA MET A 110 42.95 -1.86 5.29
C MET A 110 41.49 -1.80 4.78
N PRO A 111 41.23 -2.09 3.49
CA PRO A 111 39.86 -2.24 2.99
C PRO A 111 39.21 -3.49 3.58
N GLN A 112 38.01 -3.35 4.14
CA GLN A 112 37.35 -4.36 5.00
C GLN A 112 36.76 -5.58 4.26
N ASN A 113 37.41 -6.03 3.17
CA ASN A 113 37.07 -7.25 2.44
C ASN A 113 38.01 -8.40 2.84
N GLY A 114 37.50 -9.63 2.87
CA GLY A 114 38.17 -10.82 3.44
C GLY A 114 39.47 -11.32 2.79
N TYR A 115 40.13 -10.52 1.95
CA TYR A 115 41.45 -10.81 1.38
C TYR A 115 42.61 -10.44 2.31
N ALA A 116 42.37 -9.55 3.29
CA ALA A 116 43.39 -9.06 4.24
C ALA A 116 44.18 -10.18 4.96
N PHE A 117 43.52 -11.32 5.26
CA PHE A 117 44.13 -12.47 5.94
C PHE A 117 45.31 -13.11 5.19
N TYR A 118 45.42 -12.90 3.87
CA TYR A 118 46.53 -13.43 3.06
C TYR A 118 47.73 -12.48 2.94
N MET A 119 47.61 -11.21 3.34
CA MET A 119 48.68 -10.21 3.20
C MET A 119 49.59 -10.11 4.44
N SER A 120 49.13 -10.53 5.62
CA SER A 120 49.81 -10.26 6.90
C SER A 120 51.03 -11.16 7.21
N GLN A 121 51.64 -11.80 6.21
CA GLN A 121 52.78 -12.73 6.38
C GLN A 121 54.01 -12.41 5.52
N PHE A 122 53.99 -11.32 4.74
CA PHE A 122 55.13 -10.92 3.92
C PHE A 122 55.83 -9.69 4.53
N PRO A 123 57.12 -9.78 4.91
CA PRO A 123 57.84 -8.65 5.48
C PRO A 123 57.96 -7.51 4.46
N VAL A 124 57.83 -6.27 4.93
CA VAL A 124 58.09 -5.08 4.10
C VAL A 124 59.56 -5.08 3.68
N GLN A 125 59.78 -4.98 2.37
CA GLN A 125 61.12 -4.89 1.78
C GLN A 125 61.38 -3.45 1.36
N TYR A 126 62.60 -2.99 1.59
CA TYR A 126 63.07 -1.68 1.14
C TYR A 126 64.06 -1.88 0.00
N SER A 127 64.08 -0.96 -0.96
CA SER A 127 65.04 -0.98 -2.06
C SER A 127 65.75 0.35 -2.24
N THR A 128 67.03 0.28 -2.59
CA THR A 128 67.82 1.44 -2.99
C THR A 128 68.76 1.07 -4.14
N VAL A 129 69.45 2.05 -4.71
CA VAL A 129 70.43 1.84 -5.80
C VAL A 129 71.83 2.11 -5.25
N LEU A 130 72.74 1.17 -5.47
CA LEU A 130 74.13 1.25 -5.05
C LEU A 130 74.82 2.52 -5.59
N MET A 131 75.40 3.34 -4.71
CA MET A 131 76.14 4.57 -5.08
C MET A 131 77.65 4.53 -4.78
N GLU A 132 78.15 3.49 -4.11
CA GLU A 132 79.58 3.25 -3.86
C GLU A 132 80.02 1.90 -4.46
N ASP A 133 81.29 1.51 -4.33
CA ASP A 133 81.76 0.24 -4.92
C ASP A 133 81.29 -0.98 -4.09
N LEU A 134 81.18 -2.13 -4.74
CA LEU A 134 80.65 -3.35 -4.15
C LEU A 134 81.54 -3.86 -3.01
N ASP A 135 82.86 -3.71 -3.15
CA ASP A 135 83.84 -4.07 -2.12
C ASP A 135 83.73 -3.15 -0.88
N THR A 136 83.48 -1.84 -1.08
CA THR A 136 83.27 -0.88 0.02
C THR A 136 81.96 -1.10 0.77
N LEU A 137 80.89 -1.52 0.09
CA LEU A 137 79.66 -1.94 0.76
C LEU A 137 79.85 -3.26 1.52
N THR A 138 80.53 -4.24 0.92
CA THR A 138 80.75 -5.56 1.54
C THR A 138 81.53 -5.43 2.85
N ALA A 139 82.59 -4.62 2.89
CA ALA A 139 83.34 -4.36 4.11
C ALA A 139 82.48 -3.74 5.24
N ARG A 140 81.54 -2.84 4.91
CA ARG A 140 80.63 -2.23 5.90
C ARG A 140 79.55 -3.20 6.38
N LEU A 141 79.09 -4.11 5.52
CA LEU A 141 78.19 -5.20 5.91
C LEU A 141 78.88 -6.21 6.84
N GLU A 142 80.15 -6.54 6.61
CA GLU A 142 80.95 -7.37 7.50
C GLU A 142 81.21 -6.70 8.86
N GLU A 143 81.49 -5.38 8.90
CA GLU A 143 81.70 -4.61 10.13
C GLU A 143 80.46 -4.61 11.05
N HIS A 144 79.25 -4.54 10.46
CA HIS A 144 77.97 -4.60 11.17
C HIS A 144 77.36 -6.02 11.26
N GLY A 145 78.07 -7.05 10.79
CA GLY A 145 77.64 -8.46 10.91
C GLY A 145 76.35 -8.82 10.14
N VAL A 146 76.13 -8.22 8.98
CA VAL A 146 74.92 -8.41 8.15
C VAL A 146 75.22 -9.28 6.93
N ASP A 147 74.50 -10.39 6.77
CA ASP A 147 74.69 -11.30 5.62
C ASP A 147 74.26 -10.64 4.29
N GLY A 148 75.25 -10.42 3.42
CA GLY A 148 75.08 -9.90 2.06
C GLY A 148 75.06 -11.01 1.01
N THR A 149 73.97 -11.15 0.25
CA THR A 149 73.86 -12.15 -0.83
C THR A 149 73.68 -11.50 -2.21
N ARG A 150 74.31 -12.07 -3.24
CA ARG A 150 74.22 -11.56 -4.62
C ARG A 150 73.33 -12.46 -5.48
N VAL A 151 72.22 -11.92 -5.96
CA VAL A 151 71.21 -12.67 -6.73
C VAL A 151 71.35 -12.41 -8.23
N LEU A 152 71.41 -13.49 -9.01
CA LEU A 152 71.37 -13.47 -10.48
C LEU A 152 69.92 -13.68 -10.95
N SER A 153 69.43 -12.80 -11.82
CA SER A 153 68.08 -12.93 -12.39
C SER A 153 68.01 -14.05 -13.43
N ASP A 154 67.50 -15.22 -13.03
CA ASP A 154 67.10 -16.27 -13.97
C ASP A 154 65.73 -15.94 -14.58
N ASN A 155 65.67 -15.87 -15.92
CA ASN A 155 64.44 -15.59 -16.66
C ASN A 155 63.57 -16.85 -16.90
N SER A 156 64.05 -18.05 -16.54
CA SER A 156 63.32 -19.31 -16.71
C SER A 156 62.00 -19.34 -15.92
N GLY A 157 62.03 -18.85 -14.68
CA GLY A 157 60.85 -18.80 -13.79
C GLY A 157 59.69 -18.01 -14.39
N ARG A 158 59.97 -16.81 -14.93
CA ARG A 158 58.94 -15.93 -15.52
C ARG A 158 58.13 -16.57 -16.66
N ILE A 159 58.71 -17.53 -17.39
CA ILE A 159 57.99 -18.26 -18.45
C ILE A 159 57.01 -19.26 -17.85
N MET A 160 57.38 -19.92 -16.74
CA MET A 160 56.46 -20.77 -15.97
C MET A 160 55.39 -19.96 -15.27
N ASP A 161 55.72 -18.79 -14.70
CA ASP A 161 54.74 -17.90 -14.08
C ASP A 161 53.63 -17.51 -15.08
N ILE A 162 53.98 -17.13 -16.30
CA ILE A 162 53.00 -16.79 -17.35
C ILE A 162 52.13 -18.01 -17.71
N LEU A 163 52.70 -19.21 -17.81
CA LEU A 163 51.95 -20.44 -18.09
C LEU A 163 50.97 -20.81 -16.98
N VAL A 164 51.42 -20.77 -15.72
CA VAL A 164 50.63 -21.21 -14.55
C VAL A 164 49.60 -20.15 -14.14
N TYR A 165 49.95 -18.87 -14.14
CA TYR A 165 49.10 -17.80 -13.62
C TYR A 165 48.26 -17.08 -14.68
N VAL A 166 48.65 -17.10 -15.96
CA VAL A 166 47.86 -16.47 -17.04
C VAL A 166 47.19 -17.49 -17.94
N VAL A 167 47.92 -18.46 -18.49
CA VAL A 167 47.36 -19.39 -19.49
C VAL A 167 46.36 -20.37 -18.86
N LEU A 168 46.71 -20.98 -17.73
CA LEU A 168 45.85 -21.98 -17.08
C LEU A 168 44.49 -21.41 -16.60
N PRO A 169 44.39 -20.25 -15.93
CA PRO A 169 43.10 -19.67 -15.56
C PRO A 169 42.21 -19.27 -16.75
N VAL A 170 42.79 -18.75 -17.85
CA VAL A 170 42.04 -18.44 -19.07
C VAL A 170 41.40 -19.70 -19.67
N VAL A 171 42.15 -20.81 -19.75
CA VAL A 171 41.64 -22.10 -20.24
C VAL A 171 40.55 -22.66 -19.33
N LEU A 172 40.75 -22.60 -18.01
CA LEU A 172 39.78 -23.08 -17.01
C LEU A 172 38.47 -22.28 -17.07
N MET A 173 38.55 -20.95 -17.20
CA MET A 173 37.39 -20.08 -17.40
C MET A 173 36.65 -20.37 -18.71
N TRP A 174 37.38 -20.64 -19.82
CA TRP A 174 36.77 -21.05 -21.09
C TRP A 174 36.00 -22.37 -20.99
N ILE A 175 36.52 -23.35 -20.25
CA ILE A 175 35.84 -24.62 -19.98
C ILE A 175 34.58 -24.38 -19.14
N LEU A 176 34.68 -23.58 -18.07
CA LEU A 176 33.56 -23.25 -17.18
C LEU A 176 32.42 -22.54 -17.93
N LEU A 177 32.75 -21.50 -18.71
CA LEU A 177 31.79 -20.80 -19.57
C LEU A 177 31.17 -21.74 -20.61
N GLY A 178 31.97 -22.62 -21.22
CA GLY A 178 31.47 -23.65 -22.15
C GLY A 178 30.45 -24.61 -21.52
N VAL A 179 30.58 -24.94 -20.24
CA VAL A 179 29.59 -25.73 -19.48
C VAL A 179 28.35 -24.90 -19.15
N ILE A 180 28.52 -23.65 -18.72
CA ILE A 180 27.40 -22.74 -18.40
C ILE A 180 26.54 -22.47 -19.64
N PHE A 181 27.14 -22.12 -20.78
CA PHE A 181 26.42 -21.91 -22.04
C PHE A 181 25.74 -23.19 -22.57
N ARG A 182 26.30 -24.38 -22.31
CA ARG A 182 25.61 -25.65 -22.59
C ARG A 182 24.40 -25.87 -21.69
N LYS A 183 24.43 -25.46 -20.41
CA LYS A 183 23.27 -25.49 -19.51
C LYS A 183 22.21 -24.44 -19.85
N MET A 184 22.60 -23.24 -20.28
CA MET A 184 21.68 -22.17 -20.72
C MET A 184 21.16 -22.35 -22.16
N GLY A 185 21.67 -23.34 -22.91
CA GLY A 185 21.19 -23.68 -24.25
C GLY A 185 19.73 -24.14 -24.30
N GLY A 186 19.15 -24.53 -23.16
CA GLY A 186 17.72 -24.77 -23.01
C GLY A 186 16.92 -23.50 -22.73
N SER A 187 16.30 -22.93 -23.76
CA SER A 187 15.21 -21.93 -23.63
C SER A 187 15.53 -20.65 -22.82
N GLY A 188 16.74 -20.09 -22.92
CA GLY A 188 17.11 -18.89 -22.14
C GLY A 188 18.34 -18.11 -22.63
N GLY A 189 18.41 -17.74 -23.91
CA GLY A 189 19.48 -16.85 -24.40
C GLY A 189 19.27 -15.39 -23.98
N PRO A 190 20.33 -14.58 -23.80
CA PRO A 190 20.23 -13.18 -23.33
C PRO A 190 19.49 -12.21 -24.26
N MET A 191 19.11 -12.64 -25.48
CA MET A 191 18.19 -11.92 -26.36
C MET A 191 16.70 -12.06 -25.97
N GLY A 192 16.36 -12.82 -24.93
CA GLY A 192 14.98 -13.12 -24.53
C GLY A 192 14.23 -12.02 -23.78
N VAL A 193 14.93 -10.98 -23.29
CA VAL A 193 14.40 -9.98 -22.33
C VAL A 193 13.14 -9.25 -22.83
N GLY A 194 12.95 -9.12 -24.14
CA GLY A 194 11.80 -8.43 -24.75
C GLY A 194 10.53 -9.26 -24.94
N LYS A 195 10.44 -10.50 -24.43
CA LYS A 195 9.21 -11.31 -24.49
C LYS A 195 8.77 -11.75 -23.10
N SER A 196 7.76 -11.07 -22.59
CA SER A 196 7.06 -11.46 -21.36
C SER A 196 6.37 -12.80 -21.55
N ASN A 197 6.98 -13.87 -21.05
CA ASN A 197 6.28 -15.12 -20.73
C ASN A 197 5.53 -14.95 -19.40
N ALA A 198 4.67 -13.93 -19.32
CA ALA A 198 3.73 -13.82 -18.21
C ALA A 198 2.88 -15.09 -18.20
N LYS A 199 2.95 -15.86 -17.11
CA LYS A 199 1.94 -16.86 -16.79
C LYS A 199 0.69 -16.10 -16.37
N VAL A 200 -0.06 -15.62 -17.37
CA VAL A 200 -1.41 -15.10 -17.16
C VAL A 200 -2.22 -16.24 -16.56
N TYR A 201 -2.59 -16.12 -15.28
CA TYR A 201 -3.30 -17.15 -14.55
C TYR A 201 -4.77 -17.16 -14.97
N VAL A 202 -5.04 -17.73 -16.15
CA VAL A 202 -6.40 -17.95 -16.67
C VAL A 202 -7.08 -19.01 -15.81
N GLN A 203 -7.77 -18.56 -14.76
CA GLN A 203 -8.70 -19.41 -14.02
C GLN A 203 -9.93 -19.60 -14.91
N LYS A 204 -10.08 -20.80 -15.47
CA LYS A 204 -11.22 -21.12 -16.35
C LYS A 204 -12.55 -21.10 -15.60
N GLU A 205 -12.50 -21.48 -14.33
CA GLU A 205 -13.60 -21.44 -13.37
C GLU A 205 -13.00 -20.96 -12.04
N THR A 206 -13.69 -20.06 -11.32
CA THR A 206 -13.21 -19.52 -10.03
C THR A 206 -13.63 -20.37 -8.84
N GLY A 207 -14.69 -21.18 -8.98
CA GLY A 207 -15.28 -21.97 -7.90
C GLY A 207 -16.03 -21.18 -6.83
N VAL A 208 -16.19 -19.85 -7.02
CA VAL A 208 -16.83 -18.92 -6.06
C VAL A 208 -18.04 -18.28 -6.74
N THR A 209 -19.15 -18.14 -6.00
CA THR A 209 -20.45 -17.65 -6.46
C THR A 209 -20.97 -16.53 -5.55
N PHE A 210 -22.09 -15.86 -5.89
CA PHE A 210 -22.68 -14.86 -5.01
C PHE A 210 -23.22 -15.44 -3.69
N LYS A 211 -23.41 -16.78 -3.61
CA LYS A 211 -23.77 -17.49 -2.36
C LYS A 211 -22.64 -17.50 -1.32
N ASP A 212 -21.42 -17.22 -1.78
CA ASP A 212 -20.21 -17.18 -0.97
C ASP A 212 -19.84 -15.73 -0.58
N VAL A 213 -20.68 -14.75 -0.97
CA VAL A 213 -20.50 -13.31 -0.71
C VAL A 213 -21.72 -12.75 0.05
N ALA A 214 -21.61 -12.70 1.37
CA ALA A 214 -22.59 -12.07 2.25
C ALA A 214 -22.29 -10.57 2.49
N GLY A 215 -23.25 -9.83 3.05
CA GLY A 215 -23.12 -8.41 3.43
C GLY A 215 -23.18 -7.38 2.30
N GLU A 216 -22.72 -7.72 1.10
CA GLU A 216 -22.58 -6.79 -0.03
C GLU A 216 -23.83 -6.78 -0.96
N ASP A 217 -25.03 -6.63 -0.42
CA ASP A 217 -26.28 -6.82 -1.18
C ASP A 217 -26.47 -5.77 -2.31
N GLU A 218 -26.21 -4.48 -2.06
CA GLU A 218 -26.29 -3.41 -3.08
C GLU A 218 -25.24 -3.57 -4.21
N ALA A 219 -24.02 -3.98 -3.83
CA ALA A 219 -22.94 -4.22 -4.78
C ALA A 219 -23.21 -5.47 -5.63
N LYS A 220 -23.82 -6.51 -5.05
CA LYS A 220 -24.28 -7.69 -5.81
C LYS A 220 -25.40 -7.33 -6.79
N GLU A 221 -26.42 -6.56 -6.40
CA GLU A 221 -27.48 -6.14 -7.34
C GLU A 221 -26.89 -5.36 -8.53
N SER A 222 -25.99 -4.41 -8.25
CA SER A 222 -25.26 -3.63 -9.26
C SER A 222 -24.41 -4.47 -10.23
N LEU A 223 -24.03 -5.69 -9.82
CA LEU A 223 -23.23 -6.64 -10.60
C LEU A 223 -24.07 -7.75 -11.26
N VAL A 224 -25.26 -8.07 -10.76
CA VAL A 224 -26.20 -9.01 -11.39
C VAL A 224 -26.62 -8.50 -12.78
N GLU A 225 -26.80 -7.19 -12.96
CA GLU A 225 -27.00 -6.59 -14.30
C GLU A 225 -25.87 -6.93 -15.28
N VAL A 226 -24.63 -6.95 -14.79
CA VAL A 226 -23.43 -7.23 -15.59
C VAL A 226 -23.32 -8.73 -15.87
N VAL A 227 -23.74 -9.59 -14.94
CA VAL A 227 -23.80 -11.05 -15.13
C VAL A 227 -24.84 -11.45 -16.18
N ASP A 228 -26.04 -10.85 -16.18
CA ASP A 228 -27.03 -11.12 -17.25
C ASP A 228 -26.57 -10.56 -18.60
N PHE A 229 -25.86 -9.43 -18.63
CA PHE A 229 -25.22 -8.97 -19.87
C PHE A 229 -24.20 -9.99 -20.40
N LEU A 230 -23.32 -10.52 -19.55
CA LEU A 230 -22.28 -11.48 -19.97
C LEU A 230 -22.88 -12.80 -20.48
N HIS A 231 -23.98 -13.28 -19.88
CA HIS A 231 -24.75 -14.41 -20.40
C HIS A 231 -25.45 -14.08 -21.73
N ASN A 232 -26.07 -12.91 -21.83
CA ASN A 232 -27.01 -12.56 -22.90
C ASN A 232 -26.64 -11.26 -23.65
N PRO A 233 -25.42 -11.09 -24.19
CA PRO A 233 -24.99 -9.81 -24.79
C PRO A 233 -25.85 -9.40 -26.01
N GLY A 234 -26.43 -10.39 -26.71
CA GLY A 234 -27.38 -10.18 -27.80
C GLY A 234 -28.78 -9.69 -27.38
N LYS A 235 -29.15 -9.76 -26.09
CA LYS A 235 -30.39 -9.16 -25.54
C LYS A 235 -30.28 -7.64 -25.54
N TYR A 236 -29.19 -7.13 -24.99
CA TYR A 236 -28.90 -5.70 -24.85
C TYR A 236 -28.49 -5.06 -26.18
N SER A 237 -27.68 -5.76 -26.98
CA SER A 237 -27.22 -5.24 -28.28
C SER A 237 -28.36 -4.98 -29.27
N LYS A 238 -29.47 -5.75 -29.21
CA LYS A 238 -30.67 -5.54 -30.04
C LYS A 238 -31.40 -4.21 -29.78
N ILE A 239 -31.30 -3.67 -28.57
CA ILE A 239 -31.89 -2.38 -28.18
C ILE A 239 -30.85 -1.24 -28.20
N GLY A 240 -29.65 -1.48 -28.74
CA GLY A 240 -28.55 -0.50 -28.80
C GLY A 240 -27.82 -0.25 -27.48
N ALA A 241 -28.17 -0.97 -26.41
CA ALA A 241 -27.48 -0.87 -25.12
C ALA A 241 -26.06 -1.45 -25.22
N ARG A 242 -25.07 -0.70 -24.74
CA ARG A 242 -23.65 -1.06 -24.77
C ARG A 242 -23.20 -1.59 -23.42
N LEU A 243 -22.28 -2.55 -23.42
CA LEU A 243 -21.62 -3.03 -22.21
C LEU A 243 -20.81 -1.87 -21.56
N PRO A 244 -20.94 -1.62 -20.23
CA PRO A 244 -19.97 -0.79 -19.51
C PRO A 244 -18.58 -1.39 -19.67
N LYS A 245 -17.61 -0.63 -20.21
CA LYS A 245 -16.29 -1.19 -20.56
C LYS A 245 -15.49 -1.62 -19.33
N GLY A 246 -15.80 -1.06 -18.18
CA GLY A 246 -15.28 -1.51 -16.90
C GLY A 246 -15.98 -0.89 -15.71
N ALA A 247 -15.96 -1.62 -14.58
CA ALA A 247 -16.47 -1.15 -13.31
C ALA A 247 -15.34 -1.09 -12.26
N LEU A 248 -15.33 -0.03 -11.47
CA LEU A 248 -14.38 0.15 -10.37
C LEU A 248 -15.07 -0.19 -9.04
N LEU A 249 -14.60 -1.25 -8.37
CA LEU A 249 -14.96 -1.62 -7.01
C LEU A 249 -14.18 -0.73 -6.03
N VAL A 250 -14.90 0.02 -5.19
CA VAL A 250 -14.33 1.05 -4.31
C VAL A 250 -14.83 0.87 -2.89
N GLY A 251 -13.91 0.83 -1.92
CA GLY A 251 -14.26 0.80 -0.50
C GLY A 251 -13.06 0.43 0.38
N PRO A 252 -13.24 0.27 1.70
CA PRO A 252 -12.18 -0.08 2.64
C PRO A 252 -11.43 -1.39 2.29
N PRO A 253 -10.18 -1.59 2.73
CA PRO A 253 -9.55 -2.91 2.67
C PRO A 253 -10.39 -3.95 3.44
N GLY A 254 -10.32 -5.22 3.04
CA GLY A 254 -11.00 -6.32 3.73
C GLY A 254 -12.50 -6.51 3.42
N THR A 255 -13.15 -5.59 2.70
CA THR A 255 -14.58 -5.68 2.30
C THR A 255 -14.85 -6.64 1.12
N GLY A 256 -14.00 -7.65 0.93
CA GLY A 256 -14.27 -8.72 -0.04
C GLY A 256 -14.26 -8.33 -1.53
N LYS A 257 -13.85 -7.12 -1.95
CA LYS A 257 -13.80 -6.68 -3.37
C LYS A 257 -13.24 -7.75 -4.34
N THR A 258 -12.11 -8.38 -3.98
CA THR A 258 -11.45 -9.45 -4.76
C THR A 258 -12.24 -10.76 -4.80
N LEU A 259 -13.04 -11.04 -3.77
CA LEU A 259 -13.95 -12.19 -3.69
C LEU A 259 -15.21 -11.93 -4.53
N LEU A 260 -15.79 -10.73 -4.42
CA LEU A 260 -16.92 -10.27 -5.23
C LEU A 260 -16.60 -10.33 -6.73
N ALA A 261 -15.41 -9.88 -7.15
CA ALA A 261 -14.97 -10.01 -8.55
C ALA A 261 -14.86 -11.47 -9.04
N LYS A 262 -14.43 -12.40 -8.17
CA LYS A 262 -14.39 -13.85 -8.48
C LYS A 262 -15.79 -14.47 -8.53
N ALA A 263 -16.70 -13.99 -7.69
CA ALA A 263 -18.11 -14.40 -7.69
C ALA A 263 -18.82 -13.98 -8.98
N VAL A 264 -18.61 -12.76 -9.48
CA VAL A 264 -19.14 -12.30 -10.79
C VAL A 264 -18.69 -13.22 -11.92
N ALA A 265 -17.41 -13.62 -11.96
CA ALA A 265 -16.89 -14.53 -12.97
C ALA A 265 -17.43 -15.96 -12.85
N GLY A 266 -17.58 -16.45 -11.61
CA GLY A 266 -18.14 -17.77 -11.33
C GLY A 266 -19.62 -17.86 -11.65
N GLU A 267 -20.42 -16.83 -11.35
CA GLU A 267 -21.84 -16.73 -11.71
C GLU A 267 -22.02 -16.55 -13.23
N ALA A 268 -21.19 -15.75 -13.90
CA ALA A 268 -21.24 -15.59 -15.36
C ALA A 268 -20.65 -16.78 -16.14
N HIS A 269 -20.03 -17.76 -15.46
CA HIS A 269 -19.35 -18.92 -16.07
C HIS A 269 -18.30 -18.53 -17.15
N VAL A 270 -17.58 -17.42 -16.95
CA VAL A 270 -16.56 -16.91 -17.90
C VAL A 270 -15.13 -16.98 -17.35
N PRO A 271 -14.10 -17.10 -18.20
CA PRO A 271 -12.70 -17.11 -17.75
C PRO A 271 -12.32 -15.83 -17.00
N PHE A 272 -11.64 -16.01 -15.86
CA PHE A 272 -11.19 -14.95 -14.97
C PHE A 272 -9.67 -14.72 -15.11
N PHE A 273 -9.28 -13.49 -15.40
CA PHE A 273 -7.90 -13.03 -15.52
C PHE A 273 -7.59 -12.13 -14.33
N SER A 274 -6.93 -12.66 -13.28
CA SER A 274 -6.58 -11.91 -12.07
C SER A 274 -5.14 -11.39 -12.14
N LEU A 275 -4.94 -10.08 -11.96
CA LEU A 275 -3.64 -9.42 -11.85
C LEU A 275 -3.68 -8.35 -10.75
N THR A 276 -2.53 -7.96 -10.22
CA THR A 276 -2.36 -6.87 -9.26
C THR A 276 -1.77 -5.65 -9.97
N GLY A 277 -2.13 -4.42 -9.59
CA GLY A 277 -1.57 -3.20 -10.17
C GLY A 277 -0.04 -3.12 -10.02
N SER A 278 0.48 -3.68 -8.93
CA SER A 278 1.92 -3.85 -8.67
C SER A 278 2.63 -4.81 -9.63
N ASP A 279 1.94 -5.79 -10.26
CA ASP A 279 2.53 -6.74 -11.24
C ASP A 279 2.98 -6.08 -12.56
N PHE A 280 2.59 -4.83 -12.78
CA PHE A 280 2.95 -4.04 -13.96
C PHE A 280 4.14 -3.09 -13.72
N ILE A 281 4.46 -2.76 -12.46
CA ILE A 281 5.52 -1.81 -12.12
C ILE A 281 6.86 -2.54 -12.07
N GLU A 282 7.77 -2.18 -12.97
CA GLU A 282 9.11 -2.80 -13.07
C GLU A 282 10.23 -1.76 -13.19
N LEU A 283 11.46 -2.16 -12.85
CA LEU A 283 12.68 -1.36 -13.03
C LEU A 283 13.01 -1.06 -14.51
N TYR A 284 12.34 -1.73 -15.46
CA TYR A 284 12.60 -1.64 -16.89
C TYR A 284 11.45 -0.92 -17.61
N VAL A 285 11.72 0.31 -18.05
CA VAL A 285 10.78 1.17 -18.80
C VAL A 285 10.17 0.41 -19.98
N GLY A 286 8.83 0.43 -20.05
CA GLY A 286 8.06 -0.21 -21.12
C GLY A 286 7.72 -1.69 -20.94
N VAL A 287 8.22 -2.36 -19.89
CA VAL A 287 7.85 -3.76 -19.61
C VAL A 287 6.41 -3.86 -19.11
N GLY A 288 5.97 -3.00 -18.19
CA GLY A 288 4.56 -2.88 -17.77
C GLY A 288 3.63 -2.65 -18.97
N ALA A 289 3.96 -1.70 -19.84
CA ALA A 289 3.24 -1.46 -21.09
C ALA A 289 3.27 -2.66 -22.06
N SER A 290 4.25 -3.56 -22.02
CA SER A 290 4.15 -4.84 -22.77
C SER A 290 3.18 -5.80 -22.08
N ARG A 291 3.27 -5.97 -20.76
CA ARG A 291 2.37 -6.83 -19.96
C ARG A 291 0.90 -6.47 -20.19
N VAL A 292 0.55 -5.17 -20.20
CA VAL A 292 -0.80 -4.68 -20.53
C VAL A 292 -1.23 -5.12 -21.93
N ARG A 293 -0.40 -4.88 -22.96
CA ARG A 293 -0.72 -5.29 -24.35
C ARG A 293 -0.89 -6.80 -24.50
N ASP A 294 -0.06 -7.58 -23.82
CA ASP A 294 -0.10 -9.05 -23.93
C ASP A 294 -1.32 -9.62 -23.17
N LEU A 295 -1.68 -9.05 -22.01
CA LEU A 295 -2.94 -9.34 -21.30
C LEU A 295 -4.17 -9.13 -22.18
N PHE A 296 -4.32 -7.96 -22.82
CA PHE A 296 -5.48 -7.65 -23.65
C PHE A 296 -5.56 -8.55 -24.91
N LYS A 297 -4.41 -8.94 -25.49
CA LYS A 297 -4.35 -9.95 -26.56
C LYS A 297 -4.83 -11.32 -26.08
N GLU A 298 -4.52 -11.71 -24.84
CA GLU A 298 -4.93 -13.02 -24.30
C GLU A 298 -6.41 -13.03 -23.91
N ALA A 299 -6.90 -11.97 -23.26
CA ALA A 299 -8.32 -11.76 -23.00
C ALA A 299 -9.15 -11.81 -24.30
N THR A 300 -8.70 -11.11 -25.35
CA THR A 300 -9.35 -11.10 -26.67
C THR A 300 -9.42 -12.48 -27.35
N LYS A 301 -8.52 -13.42 -27.03
CA LYS A 301 -8.58 -14.82 -27.53
C LYS A 301 -9.59 -15.68 -26.76
N ASN A 302 -9.91 -15.32 -25.51
CA ASN A 302 -10.73 -16.10 -24.59
C ASN A 302 -12.07 -15.42 -24.26
N ALA A 303 -12.45 -14.40 -25.04
CA ALA A 303 -13.68 -13.64 -24.83
C ALA A 303 -14.95 -14.47 -25.15
N PRO A 304 -16.07 -14.30 -24.42
CA PRO A 304 -16.29 -13.36 -23.32
C PRO A 304 -15.52 -13.74 -22.04
N CYS A 305 -14.97 -12.74 -21.34
CA CYS A 305 -14.10 -12.93 -20.18
C CYS A 305 -14.01 -11.69 -19.29
N ILE A 306 -13.55 -11.87 -18.05
CA ILE A 306 -13.35 -10.78 -17.08
C ILE A 306 -11.86 -10.59 -16.81
N ILE A 307 -11.39 -9.36 -16.95
CA ILE A 307 -10.08 -8.90 -16.50
C ILE A 307 -10.25 -8.21 -15.15
N PHE A 308 -9.64 -8.75 -14.09
CA PHE A 308 -9.60 -8.13 -12.77
C PHE A 308 -8.21 -7.58 -12.47
N ILE A 309 -8.16 -6.30 -12.08
CA ILE A 309 -6.95 -5.58 -11.65
C ILE A 309 -7.16 -5.12 -10.22
N ASP A 310 -6.55 -5.83 -9.25
CA ASP A 310 -6.50 -5.37 -7.86
C ASP A 310 -5.48 -4.23 -7.69
N GLU A 311 -5.56 -3.47 -6.60
CA GLU A 311 -4.67 -2.32 -6.32
C GLU A 311 -4.43 -1.38 -7.54
N ILE A 312 -5.49 -1.05 -8.30
CA ILE A 312 -5.32 -0.31 -9.57
C ILE A 312 -4.70 1.09 -9.37
N ASP A 313 -4.77 1.66 -8.16
CA ASP A 313 -4.10 2.90 -7.78
C ASP A 313 -2.56 2.82 -7.76
N ALA A 314 -1.96 1.63 -7.81
CA ALA A 314 -0.53 1.46 -8.02
C ALA A 314 -0.08 2.03 -9.38
N ILE A 315 -0.81 1.72 -10.46
CA ILE A 315 -0.57 2.24 -11.81
C ILE A 315 -1.41 3.48 -12.14
N GLY A 316 -2.59 3.61 -11.55
CA GLY A 316 -3.59 4.62 -11.88
C GLY A 316 -3.40 5.98 -11.22
N ARG A 317 -2.32 6.21 -10.48
CA ARG A 317 -2.11 7.42 -9.66
C ARG A 317 -1.97 8.70 -10.49
N SER A 318 -2.53 9.81 -10.00
CA SER A 318 -2.42 11.15 -10.57
C SER A 318 -0.99 11.72 -10.62
N ARG A 319 -0.75 12.63 -11.58
CA ARG A 319 0.59 13.13 -11.96
C ARG A 319 1.08 14.32 -11.11
N ASP A 320 1.03 14.21 -9.79
CA ASP A 320 1.27 15.34 -8.89
C ASP A 320 2.72 15.47 -8.35
N SER A 321 3.56 14.45 -8.48
CA SER A 321 4.98 14.54 -8.12
C SER A 321 5.80 15.28 -9.19
N LYS A 322 5.88 16.62 -9.07
CA LYS A 322 6.75 17.51 -9.86
C LYS A 322 8.27 17.24 -9.77
N TYR A 323 8.70 16.27 -8.97
CA TYR A 323 10.10 15.90 -8.76
C TYR A 323 10.27 14.37 -8.77
N GLY A 324 11.13 13.86 -9.65
CA GLY A 324 11.62 12.47 -9.65
C GLY A 324 11.17 11.62 -10.84
N GLY A 325 12.12 11.13 -11.63
CA GLY A 325 11.90 10.30 -12.83
C GLY A 325 11.38 8.86 -12.59
N GLY A 326 10.75 8.60 -11.43
CA GLY A 326 10.10 7.31 -11.12
C GLY A 326 8.68 7.19 -11.65
N ASN A 327 8.12 8.25 -12.26
CA ASN A 327 6.76 8.24 -12.81
C ASN A 327 6.69 7.78 -14.27
N GLU A 328 7.77 7.85 -15.05
CA GLU A 328 7.72 7.66 -16.51
C GLU A 328 7.24 6.26 -16.93
N GLU A 329 7.69 5.22 -16.21
CA GLU A 329 7.20 3.84 -16.41
C GLU A 329 5.71 3.73 -16.07
N ARG A 330 5.31 4.18 -14.87
CA ARG A 330 3.91 4.17 -14.40
C ARG A 330 2.99 4.89 -15.38
N GLU A 331 3.39 6.07 -15.85
CA GLU A 331 2.64 6.84 -16.85
C GLU A 331 2.60 6.12 -18.21
N GLN A 332 3.69 5.52 -18.68
CA GLN A 332 3.67 4.75 -19.92
C GLN A 332 2.72 3.55 -19.85
N THR A 333 2.76 2.82 -18.73
CA THR A 333 1.90 1.66 -18.44
C THR A 333 0.44 2.06 -18.28
N LEU A 334 0.14 3.17 -17.59
CA LEU A 334 -1.19 3.76 -17.49
C LEU A 334 -1.73 4.20 -18.86
N ASN A 335 -0.97 4.98 -19.63
CA ASN A 335 -1.40 5.43 -20.96
C ASN A 335 -1.62 4.24 -21.92
N GLN A 336 -0.86 3.15 -21.77
CA GLN A 336 -1.10 1.91 -22.51
C GLN A 336 -2.39 1.20 -22.08
N LEU A 337 -2.71 1.15 -20.78
CA LEU A 337 -3.98 0.62 -20.29
C LEU A 337 -5.16 1.43 -20.85
N LEU A 338 -5.10 2.76 -20.80
CA LEU A 338 -6.12 3.64 -21.38
C LEU A 338 -6.28 3.40 -22.89
N SER A 339 -5.17 3.19 -23.62
CA SER A 339 -5.18 2.91 -25.07
C SER A 339 -5.85 1.57 -25.41
N GLU A 340 -5.54 0.49 -24.65
CA GLU A 340 -6.21 -0.80 -24.84
C GLU A 340 -7.70 -0.72 -24.45
N MET A 341 -8.03 -0.04 -23.34
CA MET A 341 -9.41 0.18 -22.88
C MET A 341 -10.25 0.91 -23.95
N ASP A 342 -9.73 1.98 -24.55
CA ASP A 342 -10.42 2.69 -25.63
C ASP A 342 -10.53 1.82 -26.89
N GLY A 343 -9.45 1.09 -27.23
CA GLY A 343 -9.29 0.37 -28.49
C GLY A 343 -10.04 -0.96 -28.63
N PHE A 344 -10.43 -1.64 -27.53
CA PHE A 344 -11.17 -2.91 -27.65
C PHE A 344 -12.65 -2.70 -28.03
N ASP A 345 -13.21 -3.63 -28.80
CA ASP A 345 -14.62 -3.64 -29.17
C ASP A 345 -15.48 -4.27 -28.06
N SER A 346 -16.43 -3.50 -27.52
CA SER A 346 -17.34 -3.93 -26.47
C SER A 346 -18.34 -5.01 -26.92
N SER A 347 -18.50 -5.25 -28.23
CA SER A 347 -19.32 -6.36 -28.75
C SER A 347 -18.79 -7.75 -28.34
N LYS A 348 -17.51 -7.85 -27.98
CA LYS A 348 -16.82 -9.12 -27.66
C LYS A 348 -17.12 -9.66 -26.26
N GLY A 349 -17.81 -8.91 -25.39
CA GLY A 349 -18.10 -9.34 -24.03
C GLY A 349 -16.86 -9.43 -23.12
N ILE A 350 -15.92 -8.48 -23.28
CA ILE A 350 -14.78 -8.31 -22.35
C ILE A 350 -15.19 -7.24 -21.33
N LEU A 351 -15.10 -7.58 -20.04
CA LEU A 351 -15.34 -6.66 -18.93
C LEU A 351 -14.04 -6.44 -18.13
N ILE A 352 -13.79 -5.20 -17.72
CA ILE A 352 -12.65 -4.86 -16.85
C ILE A 352 -13.18 -4.49 -15.46
N LEU A 353 -12.78 -5.23 -14.43
CA LEU A 353 -13.04 -4.92 -13.04
C LEU A 353 -11.75 -4.39 -12.40
N GLY A 354 -11.77 -3.14 -11.92
CA GLY A 354 -10.69 -2.59 -11.11
C GLY A 354 -11.09 -2.63 -9.63
N ALA A 355 -10.16 -2.88 -8.72
CA ALA A 355 -10.37 -2.66 -7.29
C ALA A 355 -9.38 -1.63 -6.75
N THR A 356 -9.85 -0.76 -5.85
CA THR A 356 -9.01 0.20 -5.13
C THR A 356 -9.55 0.46 -3.71
N ASN A 357 -8.65 0.81 -2.80
CA ASN A 357 -8.99 1.40 -1.51
C ASN A 357 -8.90 2.94 -1.54
N ARG A 358 -8.55 3.53 -2.70
CA ARG A 358 -8.09 4.92 -2.86
C ARG A 358 -8.59 5.59 -4.15
N PRO A 359 -9.91 5.79 -4.32
CA PRO A 359 -10.46 6.42 -5.52
C PRO A 359 -10.00 7.88 -5.70
N GLU A 360 -9.56 8.55 -4.64
CA GLU A 360 -9.18 9.96 -4.63
C GLU A 360 -7.86 10.26 -5.34
N ILE A 361 -6.92 9.31 -5.35
CA ILE A 361 -5.61 9.47 -6.02
C ILE A 361 -5.60 8.97 -7.47
N LEU A 362 -6.72 8.45 -7.98
CA LEU A 362 -6.79 7.94 -9.35
C LEU A 362 -6.84 9.08 -10.38
N ASP A 363 -6.12 8.90 -11.49
CA ASP A 363 -6.20 9.79 -12.65
C ASP A 363 -7.64 9.80 -13.18
N LYS A 364 -8.23 11.00 -13.24
CA LYS A 364 -9.57 11.27 -13.77
C LYS A 364 -9.72 10.86 -15.25
N ALA A 365 -8.65 10.46 -15.92
CA ALA A 365 -8.67 9.79 -17.22
C ALA A 365 -9.21 8.35 -17.15
N LEU A 366 -9.02 7.61 -16.06
CA LEU A 366 -9.55 6.25 -15.86
C LEU A 366 -11.08 6.26 -15.69
N LEU A 367 -11.60 7.25 -14.97
CA LEU A 367 -13.01 7.41 -14.61
C LEU A 367 -13.88 8.05 -15.72
N ARG A 368 -13.43 8.03 -16.99
CA ARG A 368 -14.18 8.62 -18.12
C ARG A 368 -15.13 7.57 -18.73
N PRO A 369 -16.30 7.99 -19.25
CA PRO A 369 -17.21 7.10 -19.96
C PRO A 369 -16.50 6.30 -21.07
N GLY A 370 -16.73 4.99 -21.13
CA GLY A 370 -16.00 4.07 -22.01
C GLY A 370 -14.69 3.51 -21.44
N ARG A 371 -14.36 3.79 -20.17
CA ARG A 371 -13.23 3.18 -19.44
C ARG A 371 -13.77 2.54 -18.16
N PHE A 372 -13.48 3.08 -16.98
CA PHE A 372 -14.22 2.75 -15.76
C PHE A 372 -15.45 3.66 -15.68
N ASP A 373 -16.53 3.23 -16.35
CA ASP A 373 -17.76 4.00 -16.52
C ASP A 373 -18.83 3.69 -15.46
N ARG A 374 -18.67 2.60 -14.69
CA ARG A 374 -19.34 2.40 -13.39
C ARG A 374 -18.35 2.49 -12.22
N ARG A 375 -18.78 3.12 -11.13
CA ARG A 375 -18.20 2.96 -9.79
C ARG A 375 -19.21 2.19 -8.95
N ILE A 376 -18.77 1.10 -8.33
CA ILE A 376 -19.58 0.27 -7.42
C ILE A 376 -18.92 0.39 -6.06
N ILE A 377 -19.71 0.77 -5.05
CA ILE A 377 -19.24 0.95 -3.69
C ILE A 377 -19.37 -0.39 -2.96
N VAL A 378 -18.35 -0.73 -2.17
CA VAL A 378 -18.21 -1.99 -1.42
C VAL A 378 -17.73 -1.61 -0.01
N ASP A 379 -18.66 -1.01 0.74
CA ASP A 379 -18.42 -0.36 2.03
C ASP A 379 -18.31 -1.39 3.18
N LYS A 380 -18.54 -1.00 4.44
CA LYS A 380 -18.53 -1.94 5.56
C LYS A 380 -19.90 -2.62 5.70
N PRO A 381 -19.94 -3.94 6.01
CA PRO A 381 -21.20 -4.64 6.25
C PRO A 381 -21.93 -4.10 7.48
N ASP A 382 -23.25 -3.92 7.33
CA ASP A 382 -24.20 -3.64 8.41
C ASP A 382 -24.35 -4.84 9.37
N LEU A 383 -25.06 -4.69 10.49
CA LEU A 383 -25.32 -5.78 11.43
C LEU A 383 -25.78 -7.07 10.75
N LYS A 384 -26.78 -7.01 9.86
CA LYS A 384 -27.30 -8.18 9.14
C LYS A 384 -26.24 -8.76 8.21
N GLY A 385 -25.49 -7.91 7.50
CA GLY A 385 -24.38 -8.32 6.67
C GLY A 385 -23.27 -9.02 7.44
N ARG A 386 -22.90 -8.52 8.63
CA ARG A 386 -21.91 -9.15 9.52
C ARG A 386 -22.39 -10.52 10.00
N VAL A 387 -23.66 -10.62 10.41
CA VAL A 387 -24.31 -11.90 10.76
C VAL A 387 -24.24 -12.90 9.60
N GLU A 388 -24.58 -12.51 8.38
CA GLU A 388 -24.54 -13.42 7.22
C GLU A 388 -23.09 -13.77 6.81
N ILE A 389 -22.11 -12.87 6.98
CA ILE A 389 -20.68 -13.17 6.78
C ILE A 389 -20.19 -14.19 7.82
N LEU A 390 -20.55 -14.04 9.10
CA LEU A 390 -20.25 -15.02 10.14
C LEU A 390 -20.94 -16.38 9.85
N LYS A 391 -22.16 -16.38 9.32
CA LYS A 391 -22.86 -17.59 8.84
C LYS A 391 -22.25 -18.21 7.58
N VAL A 392 -21.54 -17.45 6.75
CA VAL A 392 -20.76 -18.02 5.63
C VAL A 392 -19.50 -18.70 6.15
N HIS A 393 -18.72 -18.04 7.00
CA HIS A 393 -17.44 -18.58 7.49
C HIS A 393 -17.58 -19.67 8.57
N SER A 394 -18.72 -19.76 9.25
CA SER A 394 -19.00 -20.82 10.23
C SER A 394 -19.30 -22.19 9.60
N LYS A 395 -19.68 -22.28 8.32
CA LYS A 395 -20.11 -23.54 7.66
C LYS A 395 -19.06 -24.66 7.74
N ASP A 396 -17.78 -24.32 7.64
CA ASP A 396 -16.67 -25.26 7.68
C ASP A 396 -16.12 -25.48 9.12
N VAL A 397 -16.68 -24.79 10.12
CA VAL A 397 -16.23 -24.81 11.51
C VAL A 397 -17.27 -25.49 12.40
N LYS A 398 -16.83 -26.46 13.21
CA LYS A 398 -17.71 -27.12 14.19
C LYS A 398 -17.99 -26.16 15.34
N MET A 399 -19.22 -25.65 15.41
CA MET A 399 -19.71 -24.82 16.51
C MET A 399 -20.59 -25.62 17.47
N ASP A 400 -20.70 -25.15 18.71
CA ASP A 400 -21.66 -25.62 19.70
C ASP A 400 -23.08 -25.13 19.34
N GLU A 401 -24.12 -25.86 19.75
CA GLU A 401 -25.52 -25.46 19.53
C GLU A 401 -25.91 -24.21 20.33
N THR A 402 -25.13 -23.85 21.37
CA THR A 402 -25.34 -22.63 22.17
C THR A 402 -24.65 -21.38 21.61
N VAL A 403 -24.15 -21.39 20.36
CA VAL A 403 -23.48 -20.23 19.75
C VAL A 403 -24.48 -19.21 19.22
N ASP A 404 -24.31 -17.97 19.65
CA ASP A 404 -25.06 -16.79 19.20
C ASP A 404 -24.15 -15.92 18.32
N LEU A 405 -24.39 -15.92 17.01
CA LEU A 405 -23.63 -15.10 16.05
C LEU A 405 -24.13 -13.65 15.97
N ASP A 406 -25.36 -13.37 16.43
CA ASP A 406 -25.95 -12.03 16.39
C ASP A 406 -25.33 -11.15 17.50
N ALA A 407 -25.13 -11.72 18.70
CA ALA A 407 -24.36 -11.11 19.79
C ALA A 407 -22.89 -10.84 19.41
N ILE A 408 -22.28 -11.70 18.59
CA ILE A 408 -20.93 -11.46 18.05
C ILE A 408 -20.96 -10.32 17.03
N ALA A 409 -21.93 -10.30 16.11
CA ALA A 409 -22.04 -9.25 15.09
C ALA A 409 -22.28 -7.85 15.65
N LEU A 410 -22.93 -7.74 16.83
CA LEU A 410 -23.02 -6.50 17.62
C LEU A 410 -21.65 -6.13 18.23
N ALA A 411 -20.98 -7.09 18.88
CA ALA A 411 -19.66 -6.88 19.49
C ALA A 411 -18.53 -6.60 18.46
N THR A 412 -18.76 -6.88 17.18
CA THR A 412 -17.86 -6.56 16.05
C THR A 412 -18.36 -5.40 15.20
N SER A 413 -19.03 -4.41 15.81
CA SER A 413 -19.48 -3.19 15.11
C SER A 413 -18.33 -2.54 14.33
N GLY A 414 -18.58 -2.20 13.06
CA GLY A 414 -17.58 -1.60 12.18
C GLY A 414 -16.41 -2.51 11.73
N ALA A 415 -16.41 -3.81 12.04
CA ALA A 415 -15.43 -4.76 11.49
C ALA A 415 -15.70 -5.06 10.00
N VAL A 416 -14.66 -5.39 9.21
CA VAL A 416 -14.81 -5.79 7.79
C VAL A 416 -14.82 -7.30 7.63
N GLY A 417 -15.27 -7.78 6.46
CA GLY A 417 -15.45 -9.22 6.20
C GLY A 417 -14.20 -10.08 6.43
N SER A 418 -13.00 -9.56 6.12
CA SER A 418 -11.73 -10.23 6.46
C SER A 418 -11.51 -10.44 7.95
N ASP A 419 -11.96 -9.51 8.78
CA ASP A 419 -11.75 -9.54 10.23
C ASP A 419 -12.69 -10.57 10.85
N LEU A 420 -13.95 -10.59 10.41
CA LEU A 420 -14.95 -11.59 10.80
C LEU A 420 -14.51 -13.01 10.41
N ALA A 421 -14.00 -13.20 9.19
CA ALA A 421 -13.42 -14.46 8.75
C ALA A 421 -12.23 -14.89 9.64
N ASN A 422 -11.37 -13.95 10.01
CA ASN A 422 -10.23 -14.20 10.89
C ASN A 422 -10.65 -14.50 12.33
N MET A 423 -11.72 -13.87 12.85
CA MET A 423 -12.28 -14.15 14.17
C MET A 423 -12.83 -15.57 14.25
N ILE A 424 -13.58 -16.03 13.25
CA ILE A 424 -14.06 -17.44 13.18
C ILE A 424 -12.88 -18.42 13.16
N ASN A 425 -11.85 -18.13 12.36
CA ASN A 425 -10.64 -18.96 12.27
C ASN A 425 -9.83 -18.99 13.58
N GLU A 426 -9.60 -17.85 14.24
CA GLU A 426 -8.88 -17.81 15.52
C GLU A 426 -9.71 -18.41 16.67
N ALA A 427 -11.05 -18.35 16.63
CA ALA A 427 -11.92 -19.06 17.56
C ALA A 427 -11.79 -20.59 17.40
N ALA A 428 -11.78 -21.10 16.17
CA ALA A 428 -11.50 -22.50 15.87
C ALA A 428 -10.10 -22.94 16.34
N ILE A 429 -9.09 -22.11 16.12
CA ILE A 429 -7.72 -22.33 16.61
C ILE A 429 -7.67 -22.35 18.15
N ASN A 430 -8.45 -21.50 18.84
CA ASN A 430 -8.51 -21.47 20.30
C ASN A 430 -9.20 -22.71 20.89
N ALA A 431 -10.33 -23.14 20.34
CA ALA A 431 -10.97 -24.40 20.73
C ALA A 431 -9.99 -25.59 20.59
N VAL A 432 -9.23 -25.65 19.49
CA VAL A 432 -8.22 -26.70 19.26
C VAL A 432 -7.04 -26.61 20.24
N LYS A 433 -6.56 -25.41 20.61
CA LYS A 433 -5.52 -25.24 21.65
C LYS A 433 -5.96 -25.79 23.01
N GLU A 434 -7.24 -25.66 23.34
CA GLU A 434 -7.84 -26.21 24.57
C GLU A 434 -8.25 -27.70 24.45
N GLY A 435 -7.97 -28.34 23.31
CA GLY A 435 -8.33 -29.74 23.04
C GLY A 435 -9.82 -29.99 22.79
N ARG A 436 -10.62 -28.93 22.63
CA ARG A 436 -12.07 -29.00 22.37
C ARG A 436 -12.35 -29.31 20.90
N GLN A 437 -13.45 -29.99 20.63
CA GLN A 437 -13.87 -30.43 19.28
C GLN A 437 -14.90 -29.51 18.63
N TYR A 438 -15.44 -28.55 19.40
CA TYR A 438 -16.45 -27.57 19.01
C TYR A 438 -16.05 -26.20 19.56
N VAL A 439 -16.30 -25.16 18.78
CA VAL A 439 -16.14 -23.75 19.12
C VAL A 439 -17.36 -23.28 19.93
N ASN A 440 -17.12 -22.66 21.07
CA ASN A 440 -18.18 -22.12 21.94
C ASN A 440 -18.23 -20.58 21.87
N GLN A 441 -19.22 -19.99 22.56
CA GLN A 441 -19.38 -18.53 22.60
C GLN A 441 -18.16 -17.80 23.21
N GLN A 442 -17.44 -18.44 24.14
CA GLN A 442 -16.26 -17.85 24.77
C GLN A 442 -15.06 -17.80 23.82
N ASP A 443 -14.88 -18.80 22.95
CA ASP A 443 -13.86 -18.77 21.88
C ASP A 443 -14.08 -17.59 20.94
N LEU A 444 -15.34 -17.33 20.58
CA LEU A 444 -15.72 -16.26 19.67
C LEU A 444 -15.44 -14.89 20.29
N PHE A 445 -15.89 -14.62 21.52
CA PHE A 445 -15.53 -13.39 22.23
C PHE A 445 -14.00 -13.26 22.44
N ASN A 446 -13.32 -14.34 22.82
CA ASN A 446 -11.85 -14.33 22.94
C ASN A 446 -11.16 -14.03 21.61
N ALA A 447 -11.71 -14.47 20.48
CA ALA A 447 -11.20 -14.18 19.14
C ALA A 447 -11.51 -12.75 18.69
N VAL A 448 -12.68 -12.19 19.02
CA VAL A 448 -12.99 -10.76 18.84
C VAL A 448 -11.97 -9.90 19.58
N GLU A 449 -11.71 -10.17 20.86
CA GLU A 449 -10.64 -9.49 21.62
C GLU A 449 -9.26 -9.68 20.98
N GLN A 450 -8.97 -10.88 20.46
CA GLN A 450 -7.67 -11.19 19.87
C GLN A 450 -7.45 -10.52 18.50
N VAL A 451 -8.50 -10.26 17.73
CA VAL A 451 -8.42 -9.60 16.42
C VAL A 451 -8.52 -8.08 16.54
N LEU A 452 -9.42 -7.54 17.38
CA LEU A 452 -9.59 -6.09 17.57
C LEU A 452 -8.53 -5.48 18.50
N VAL A 453 -8.16 -6.16 19.59
CA VAL A 453 -7.23 -5.63 20.60
C VAL A 453 -5.85 -6.30 20.51
N GLY A 454 -5.80 -7.60 20.22
CA GLY A 454 -4.55 -8.33 19.98
C GLY A 454 -4.29 -9.52 20.91
N LYS A 455 -3.19 -10.25 20.66
CA LYS A 455 -2.79 -11.42 21.46
C LYS A 455 -2.20 -11.03 22.82
N GLU A 456 -2.66 -11.69 23.87
CA GLU A 456 -2.20 -11.56 25.26
C GLU A 456 -0.67 -11.73 25.38
N LYS A 457 -0.01 -10.82 26.11
CA LYS A 457 1.44 -10.88 26.38
C LYS A 457 1.73 -11.44 27.77
N LYS A 458 1.70 -12.78 27.89
CA LYS A 458 1.94 -13.52 29.15
C LYS A 458 3.29 -13.21 29.80
N ASP A 459 4.28 -12.78 29.03
CA ASP A 459 5.60 -12.39 29.53
C ASP A 459 5.63 -11.00 30.19
N ARG A 460 4.60 -10.16 30.00
CA ARG A 460 4.55 -8.77 30.51
C ARG A 460 3.95 -8.72 31.93
N ILE A 461 4.67 -9.24 32.91
CA ILE A 461 4.28 -9.16 34.32
C ILE A 461 4.40 -7.70 34.81
N MET A 462 3.27 -7.07 35.12
CA MET A 462 3.22 -5.73 35.73
C MET A 462 3.55 -5.78 37.22
N SER A 463 4.19 -4.73 37.74
CA SER A 463 4.40 -4.56 39.19
C SER A 463 3.07 -4.35 39.93
N LYS A 464 3.09 -4.51 41.26
CA LYS A 464 1.90 -4.29 42.10
C LYS A 464 1.37 -2.85 42.03
N GLU A 465 2.26 -1.88 41.83
CA GLU A 465 1.91 -0.46 41.75
C GLU A 465 1.31 -0.12 40.38
N GLU A 466 1.94 -0.55 39.28
CA GLU A 466 1.37 -0.42 37.92
C GLU A 466 0.01 -1.13 37.80
N ARG A 467 -0.10 -2.37 38.32
CA ARG A 467 -1.36 -3.11 38.38
C ARG A 467 -2.44 -2.33 39.09
N LYS A 468 -2.13 -1.73 40.25
CA LYS A 468 -3.07 -0.90 40.99
C LYS A 468 -3.48 0.32 40.17
N ILE A 469 -2.52 1.07 39.61
CA ILE A 469 -2.79 2.27 38.81
C ILE A 469 -3.74 1.95 37.65
N VAL A 470 -3.42 0.94 36.85
CA VAL A 470 -4.24 0.54 35.69
C VAL A 470 -5.61 0.02 36.13
N SER A 471 -5.72 -0.69 37.26
CA SER A 471 -7.03 -1.12 37.77
C SER A 471 -7.96 0.05 38.11
N TYR A 472 -7.42 1.13 38.68
CA TYR A 472 -8.20 2.36 38.91
C TYR A 472 -8.48 3.13 37.62
N HIS A 473 -7.58 3.08 36.64
CA HIS A 473 -7.75 3.66 35.31
C HIS A 473 -8.94 3.04 34.56
N GLU A 474 -8.94 1.70 34.39
CA GLU A 474 -10.02 0.99 33.68
C GLU A 474 -11.37 1.11 34.41
N VAL A 475 -11.38 1.04 35.75
CA VAL A 475 -12.60 1.27 36.54
C VAL A 475 -13.09 2.71 36.41
N GLY A 476 -12.20 3.69 36.24
CA GLY A 476 -12.56 5.08 35.97
C GLY A 476 -13.42 5.24 34.71
N HIS A 477 -13.00 4.62 33.60
CA HIS A 477 -13.77 4.59 32.36
C HIS A 477 -15.11 3.86 32.55
N ALA A 478 -15.08 2.62 33.05
CA ALA A 478 -16.28 1.80 33.18
C ALA A 478 -17.34 2.41 34.13
N LEU A 479 -16.90 3.00 35.25
CA LEU A 479 -17.78 3.63 36.23
C LEU A 479 -18.42 4.90 35.68
N ILE A 480 -17.69 5.74 34.94
CA ILE A 480 -18.27 6.91 34.28
C ILE A 480 -19.32 6.48 33.24
N SER A 481 -19.01 5.49 32.39
CA SER A 481 -19.96 4.98 31.40
C SER A 481 -21.24 4.45 32.04
N ALA A 482 -21.15 3.76 33.19
CA ALA A 482 -22.30 3.25 33.93
C ALA A 482 -23.09 4.30 34.74
N LEU A 483 -22.51 5.50 34.97
CA LEU A 483 -23.19 6.64 35.60
C LEU A 483 -23.88 7.56 34.58
N GLN A 484 -23.50 7.46 33.31
CA GLN A 484 -24.08 8.24 32.21
C GLN A 484 -25.31 7.56 31.62
N LYS A 485 -26.12 8.33 30.88
CA LYS A 485 -27.36 7.85 30.26
C LYS A 485 -27.22 7.49 28.78
N ASN A 486 -26.16 7.99 28.15
CA ASN A 486 -25.98 7.98 26.69
C ASN A 486 -24.72 7.19 26.29
N SER A 487 -24.18 6.37 27.19
CA SER A 487 -22.91 5.65 27.03
C SER A 487 -23.19 4.15 26.82
N GLU A 488 -22.41 3.51 25.96
CA GLU A 488 -22.55 2.09 25.64
C GLU A 488 -22.29 1.19 26.86
N PRO A 489 -23.06 0.11 27.06
CA PRO A 489 -22.91 -0.74 28.23
C PRO A 489 -21.57 -1.48 28.24
N VAL A 490 -20.99 -1.60 29.43
CA VAL A 490 -19.71 -2.28 29.67
C VAL A 490 -19.92 -3.80 29.61
N GLN A 491 -19.27 -4.45 28.64
CA GLN A 491 -19.32 -5.90 28.45
C GLN A 491 -18.18 -6.62 29.20
N LYS A 492 -17.01 -6.00 29.28
CA LYS A 492 -15.83 -6.56 29.96
C LYS A 492 -14.86 -5.46 30.40
N ILE A 493 -14.18 -5.66 31.52
CA ILE A 493 -13.06 -4.85 32.00
C ILE A 493 -11.87 -5.79 32.21
N THR A 494 -10.67 -5.44 31.78
CA THR A 494 -9.49 -6.29 32.01
C THR A 494 -8.21 -5.48 32.13
N ILE A 495 -7.28 -5.95 32.99
CA ILE A 495 -5.93 -5.40 33.17
C ILE A 495 -4.85 -6.34 32.61
N VAL A 496 -5.24 -7.25 31.73
CA VAL A 496 -4.36 -8.23 31.09
C VAL A 496 -3.76 -7.62 29.81
N PRO A 497 -2.44 -7.37 29.75
CA PRO A 497 -1.84 -6.60 28.66
C PRO A 497 -1.82 -7.37 27.33
N ARG A 498 -2.41 -6.76 26.29
CA ARG A 498 -2.45 -7.31 24.92
C ARG A 498 -1.48 -6.59 23.96
N THR A 499 -1.43 -5.25 23.98
CA THR A 499 -0.54 -4.49 23.08
C THR A 499 0.64 -3.85 23.81
N MET A 500 1.42 -3.02 23.12
CA MET A 500 2.46 -2.21 23.77
C MET A 500 1.87 -0.98 24.48
N GLY A 501 0.79 -0.39 23.93
CA GLY A 501 0.11 0.77 24.51
C GLY A 501 -0.98 0.45 25.53
N ALA A 502 -1.81 -0.57 25.28
CA ALA A 502 -2.90 -0.97 26.19
C ALA A 502 -2.38 -1.91 27.29
N LEU A 503 -2.37 -1.42 28.53
CA LEU A 503 -2.07 -2.21 29.74
C LEU A 503 -3.34 -2.89 30.28
N GLY A 504 -4.46 -2.17 30.29
CA GLY A 504 -5.80 -2.72 30.37
C GLY A 504 -6.67 -2.21 29.22
N TYR A 505 -7.96 -2.53 29.27
CA TYR A 505 -9.01 -1.85 28.50
C TYR A 505 -10.41 -2.17 29.07
N VAL A 506 -11.36 -1.29 28.76
CA VAL A 506 -12.82 -1.54 28.88
C VAL A 506 -13.38 -1.87 27.51
N MET A 507 -14.15 -2.97 27.41
CA MET A 507 -14.91 -3.34 26.23
C MET A 507 -16.36 -2.90 26.40
N HIS A 508 -16.83 -2.07 25.47
CA HIS A 508 -18.23 -1.71 25.31
C HIS A 508 -18.84 -2.52 24.17
N VAL A 509 -20.15 -2.75 24.21
CA VAL A 509 -20.92 -3.33 23.09
C VAL A 509 -22.21 -2.51 22.95
N PRO A 510 -22.51 -1.93 21.78
CA PRO A 510 -23.73 -1.16 21.59
C PRO A 510 -24.97 -2.08 21.58
N GLU A 511 -26.09 -1.58 22.13
CA GLU A 511 -27.40 -2.27 22.07
C GLU A 511 -28.02 -2.23 20.66
N GLU A 512 -27.71 -1.19 19.88
CA GLU A 512 -28.17 -0.97 18.50
C GLU A 512 -27.09 -0.27 17.67
N GLU A 513 -26.99 -0.58 16.38
CA GLU A 513 -26.01 0.05 15.47
C GLU A 513 -26.51 1.42 14.97
N LYS A 514 -26.04 2.49 15.62
CA LYS A 514 -26.38 3.88 15.27
C LYS A 514 -25.41 4.49 14.25
N TYR A 515 -25.97 5.12 13.22
CA TYR A 515 -25.21 5.90 12.23
C TYR A 515 -25.08 7.40 12.57
N LEU A 516 -25.79 7.88 13.61
CA LEU A 516 -25.85 9.29 14.01
C LEU A 516 -25.59 9.41 15.52
N ASN A 517 -24.77 10.38 15.91
CA ASN A 517 -24.50 10.73 17.30
C ASN A 517 -24.92 12.19 17.58
N THR A 518 -25.59 12.42 18.70
CA THR A 518 -25.96 13.76 19.19
C THR A 518 -24.78 14.47 19.88
N GLU A 519 -24.85 15.80 20.06
CA GLU A 519 -23.87 16.54 20.88
C GLU A 519 -23.82 15.98 22.33
N ALA A 520 -24.95 15.48 22.85
CA ALA A 520 -25.03 14.89 24.18
C ALA A 520 -24.27 13.56 24.28
N GLU A 521 -24.48 12.64 23.33
CA GLU A 521 -23.73 11.38 23.23
C GLU A 521 -22.22 11.64 23.06
N LEU A 522 -21.81 12.56 22.19
CA LEU A 522 -20.40 12.91 22.01
C LEU A 522 -19.78 13.57 23.26
N ARG A 523 -20.50 14.48 23.94
CA ARG A 523 -20.03 15.05 25.22
C ARG A 523 -19.93 14.01 26.32
N ASP A 524 -20.83 13.03 26.37
CA ASP A 524 -20.73 11.94 27.34
C ASP A 524 -19.57 10.99 27.00
N MET A 525 -19.32 10.69 25.73
CA MET A 525 -18.15 9.93 25.25
C MET A 525 -16.82 10.63 25.62
N LEU A 526 -16.73 11.95 25.48
CA LEU A 526 -15.55 12.73 25.91
C LEU A 526 -15.27 12.61 27.41
N VAL A 527 -16.32 12.66 28.25
CA VAL A 527 -16.22 12.48 29.71
C VAL A 527 -15.78 11.05 30.05
N GLY A 528 -16.26 10.05 29.30
CA GLY A 528 -15.80 8.66 29.40
C GLY A 528 -14.31 8.49 29.07
N LEU A 529 -13.84 9.10 27.98
CA LEU A 529 -12.43 9.02 27.54
C LEU A 529 -11.46 9.69 28.51
N VAL A 530 -11.82 10.79 29.16
CA VAL A 530 -10.96 11.40 30.20
C VAL A 530 -11.10 10.74 31.59
N GLY A 531 -11.90 9.67 31.69
CA GLY A 531 -12.26 8.99 32.94
C GLY A 531 -11.12 8.30 33.67
N GLY A 532 -10.31 7.46 32.99
CA GLY A 532 -9.16 6.80 33.61
C GLY A 532 -8.11 7.79 34.14
N ARG A 533 -7.89 8.88 33.41
CA ARG A 533 -7.04 10.01 33.83
C ARG A 533 -7.56 10.70 35.10
N ALA A 534 -8.87 10.92 35.19
CA ALA A 534 -9.51 11.53 36.36
C ALA A 534 -9.45 10.60 37.58
N ALA A 535 -9.58 9.27 37.38
CA ALA A 535 -9.40 8.28 38.43
C ALA A 535 -7.97 8.26 38.97
N GLU A 536 -6.95 8.34 38.11
CA GLU A 536 -5.54 8.45 38.53
C GLU A 536 -5.31 9.64 39.47
N GLU A 537 -5.76 10.84 39.08
CA GLU A 537 -5.60 12.06 39.87
C GLU A 537 -6.30 11.94 41.25
N ILE A 538 -7.53 11.43 41.27
CA ILE A 538 -8.33 11.26 42.50
C ILE A 538 -7.70 10.25 43.48
N VAL A 539 -7.01 9.22 42.98
CA VAL A 539 -6.54 8.09 43.79
C VAL A 539 -5.08 8.22 44.19
N PHE A 540 -4.22 8.73 43.31
CA PHE A 540 -2.77 8.79 43.51
C PHE A 540 -2.21 10.21 43.62
N GLY A 541 -3.00 11.24 43.30
CA GLY A 541 -2.54 12.64 43.26
C GLY A 541 -1.47 12.93 42.19
N ASN A 542 -1.21 11.96 41.32
CA ASN A 542 -0.22 11.95 40.26
C ASN A 542 -0.86 11.32 39.01
N VAL A 543 -0.29 11.60 37.84
CA VAL A 543 -0.85 11.18 36.55
C VAL A 543 0.22 10.52 35.68
N THR A 544 -0.18 9.51 34.91
CA THR A 544 0.74 8.67 34.12
C THR A 544 0.71 8.99 32.63
N THR A 545 1.51 8.24 31.86
CA THR A 545 1.47 8.22 30.38
C THR A 545 0.42 7.25 29.82
N GLY A 546 -0.32 6.50 30.65
CA GLY A 546 -1.32 5.53 30.18
C GLY A 546 -2.44 6.18 29.36
N ALA A 547 -2.98 7.30 29.85
CA ALA A 547 -4.08 8.05 29.24
C ALA A 547 -3.78 8.72 27.88
N ALA A 548 -2.62 8.49 27.27
CA ALA A 548 -2.20 9.19 26.05
C ALA A 548 -3.15 8.92 24.86
N ASN A 549 -3.57 7.67 24.69
CA ASN A 549 -4.50 7.21 23.66
C ASN A 549 -5.88 7.87 23.79
N ASP A 550 -6.34 8.04 25.02
CA ASP A 550 -7.71 8.48 25.31
C ASP A 550 -7.81 10.01 25.29
N ILE A 551 -6.71 10.70 25.64
CA ILE A 551 -6.50 12.12 25.35
C ILE A 551 -6.45 12.36 23.82
N GLU A 552 -5.77 11.51 23.05
CA GLU A 552 -5.71 11.64 21.58
C GLU A 552 -7.09 11.49 20.94
N LYS A 553 -7.83 10.41 21.27
CA LYS A 553 -9.23 10.21 20.83
C LYS A 553 -10.16 11.34 21.25
N ALA A 554 -10.09 11.78 22.51
CA ALA A 554 -10.93 12.87 23.01
C ALA A 554 -10.63 14.18 22.26
N THR A 555 -9.35 14.44 21.96
CA THR A 555 -8.95 15.59 21.15
C THR A 555 -9.49 15.50 19.72
N GLU A 556 -9.44 14.32 19.08
CA GLU A 556 -9.99 14.12 17.73
C GLU A 556 -11.51 14.32 17.69
N ILE A 557 -12.24 13.78 18.68
CA ILE A 557 -13.70 13.93 18.79
C ILE A 557 -14.08 15.39 19.03
N ALA A 558 -13.48 16.06 20.02
CA ALA A 558 -13.74 17.47 20.31
C ALA A 558 -13.40 18.38 19.10
N ARG A 559 -12.28 18.11 18.41
CA ARG A 559 -11.92 18.83 17.18
C ARG A 559 -12.91 18.55 16.03
N SER A 560 -13.42 17.33 15.90
CA SER A 560 -14.43 16.98 14.90
C SER A 560 -15.79 17.62 15.20
N MET A 561 -16.21 17.71 16.47
CA MET A 561 -17.40 18.43 16.90
C MET A 561 -17.38 19.89 16.44
N ILE A 562 -16.25 20.58 16.65
CA ILE A 562 -16.06 21.98 16.22
C ILE A 562 -15.95 22.09 14.69
N THR A 563 -15.03 21.33 14.06
CA THR A 563 -14.58 21.62 12.68
C THR A 563 -15.35 20.89 11.59
N ARG A 564 -16.07 19.80 11.91
CA ARG A 564 -16.78 18.95 10.94
C ARG A 564 -18.29 18.86 11.21
N TYR A 565 -18.70 18.79 12.48
CA TYR A 565 -20.11 18.60 12.85
C TYR A 565 -20.85 19.91 13.15
N GLY A 566 -20.15 21.05 13.24
CA GLY A 566 -20.76 22.36 13.48
C GLY A 566 -21.40 22.50 14.87
N MET A 567 -20.93 21.74 15.86
CA MET A 567 -21.43 21.73 17.24
C MET A 567 -20.81 22.84 18.12
N SER A 568 -19.95 23.68 17.53
CA SER A 568 -19.44 24.89 18.20
C SER A 568 -20.50 25.99 18.25
N LYS A 569 -20.68 26.60 19.42
CA LYS A 569 -21.51 27.82 19.58
C LYS A 569 -20.85 29.07 19.00
N LYS A 570 -19.53 29.03 18.78
CA LYS A 570 -18.70 30.14 18.32
C LYS A 570 -18.54 30.15 16.80
N PHE A 571 -18.24 28.99 16.22
CA PHE A 571 -18.08 28.83 14.76
C PHE A 571 -19.39 28.43 14.06
N GLY A 572 -20.37 27.89 14.79
CA GLY A 572 -21.65 27.47 14.26
C GLY A 572 -21.52 26.37 13.21
N LEU A 573 -22.37 26.43 12.18
CA LEU A 573 -22.50 25.41 11.13
C LEU A 573 -21.37 25.46 10.06
N MET A 574 -20.20 26.02 10.36
CA MET A 574 -19.11 26.18 9.40
C MET A 574 -18.22 24.93 9.35
N GLY A 575 -18.17 24.27 8.19
CA GLY A 575 -17.21 23.19 7.92
C GLY A 575 -15.80 23.75 7.74
N LEU A 576 -14.97 23.62 8.79
CA LEU A 576 -13.61 24.16 8.85
C LEU A 576 -12.53 23.13 8.46
N ALA A 577 -12.88 21.86 8.32
CA ALA A 577 -11.96 20.78 7.93
C ALA A 577 -12.54 19.86 6.83
N THR A 578 -11.68 19.35 5.96
CA THR A 578 -12.00 18.31 4.96
C THR A 578 -11.11 17.09 5.11
N ILE A 579 -11.68 15.89 5.02
CA ILE A 579 -10.94 14.62 5.00
C ILE A 579 -10.31 14.41 3.62
N GLU A 580 -9.00 14.18 3.54
CA GLU A 580 -8.31 13.93 2.27
C GLU A 580 -8.50 12.52 1.71
N SER A 581 -8.82 11.51 2.54
CA SER A 581 -9.03 10.11 2.12
C SER A 581 -10.15 9.47 2.91
N GLN A 582 -11.24 9.04 2.24
CA GLN A 582 -12.46 8.55 2.89
C GLN A 582 -12.34 7.12 3.45
N TYR A 583 -11.45 6.30 2.88
CA TYR A 583 -11.37 4.84 3.12
C TYR A 583 -10.10 4.39 3.83
N LEU A 584 -9.30 5.34 4.31
CA LEU A 584 -8.03 5.16 5.04
C LEU A 584 -7.92 6.24 6.12
N GLU A 585 -6.87 6.18 6.94
CA GLU A 585 -6.47 7.20 7.92
C GLU A 585 -5.96 8.48 7.22
N GLY A 586 -6.84 9.13 6.46
CA GLY A 586 -6.57 10.41 5.81
C GLY A 586 -6.55 11.54 6.83
N ARG A 587 -5.51 12.39 6.79
CA ARG A 587 -5.47 13.58 7.64
C ARG A 587 -6.60 14.54 7.27
N ALA A 588 -7.18 15.18 8.27
CA ALA A 588 -8.12 16.27 8.06
C ALA A 588 -7.34 17.56 7.76
N ALA A 589 -7.46 18.07 6.54
CA ALA A 589 -6.92 19.37 6.16
C ALA A 589 -7.82 20.49 6.71
N LEU A 590 -7.25 21.46 7.42
CA LEU A 590 -7.95 22.67 7.85
C LEU A 590 -8.05 23.66 6.67
N ASN A 591 -9.26 24.14 6.41
CA ASN A 591 -9.56 25.13 5.36
C ASN A 591 -9.85 26.50 5.97
N CYS A 592 -9.03 26.92 6.93
CA CYS A 592 -9.22 28.14 7.70
C CYS A 592 -7.92 28.94 7.86
N SER A 593 -8.00 30.17 8.39
CA SER A 593 -6.80 30.96 8.70
C SER A 593 -6.09 30.44 9.94
N ASP A 594 -4.80 30.78 10.10
CA ASP A 594 -4.01 30.43 11.30
C ASP A 594 -4.64 30.98 12.59
N GLN A 595 -5.26 32.17 12.53
CA GLN A 595 -6.02 32.73 13.66
C GLN A 595 -7.23 31.83 13.97
N THR A 596 -7.99 31.41 12.95
CA THR A 596 -9.12 30.50 13.12
C THR A 596 -8.67 29.15 13.70
N ALA A 597 -7.50 28.64 13.29
CA ALA A 597 -6.91 27.40 13.84
C ALA A 597 -6.58 27.54 15.33
N ALA A 598 -5.88 28.60 15.73
CA ALA A 598 -5.60 28.89 17.14
C ALA A 598 -6.88 29.09 17.97
N GLU A 599 -7.92 29.66 17.36
CA GLU A 599 -9.23 29.84 17.97
C GLU A 599 -10.06 28.54 18.07
N ILE A 600 -9.84 27.56 17.20
CA ILE A 600 -10.38 26.18 17.31
C ILE A 600 -9.68 25.46 18.46
N ASP A 601 -8.35 25.47 18.48
CA ASP A 601 -7.56 24.72 19.47
C ASP A 601 -7.85 25.22 20.90
N ALA A 602 -8.15 26.51 21.08
CA ALA A 602 -8.63 27.07 22.35
C ALA A 602 -9.99 26.51 22.81
N GLU A 603 -10.96 26.32 21.88
CA GLU A 603 -12.28 25.75 22.19
C GLU A 603 -12.21 24.22 22.42
N VAL A 604 -11.28 23.52 21.76
CA VAL A 604 -10.95 22.11 22.06
C VAL A 604 -10.48 21.97 23.51
N VAL A 605 -9.57 22.84 23.96
CA VAL A 605 -9.06 22.84 25.35
C VAL A 605 -10.18 23.13 26.36
N GLU A 606 -11.11 24.05 26.04
CA GLU A 606 -12.26 24.34 26.89
C GLU A 606 -13.21 23.14 27.02
N ILE A 607 -13.59 22.50 25.91
CA ILE A 607 -14.46 21.31 25.89
C ILE A 607 -13.83 20.12 26.63
N LEU A 608 -12.53 19.88 26.43
CA LEU A 608 -11.81 18.81 27.14
C LEU A 608 -11.74 19.09 28.65
N LYS A 609 -11.58 20.36 29.05
CA LYS A 609 -11.59 20.75 30.45
C LYS A 609 -12.98 20.60 31.09
N GLU A 610 -14.05 21.06 30.43
CA GLU A 610 -15.43 20.82 30.88
C GLU A 610 -15.68 19.33 31.12
N SER A 611 -15.20 18.49 30.19
CA SER A 611 -15.33 17.04 30.27
C SER A 611 -14.54 16.44 31.43
N TYR A 612 -13.32 16.94 31.70
CA TYR A 612 -12.48 16.50 32.81
C TYR A 612 -13.01 16.91 34.18
N ASP A 613 -13.46 18.17 34.32
CA ASP A 613 -14.07 18.65 35.57
C ASP A 613 -15.36 17.87 35.89
N LYS A 614 -16.15 17.50 34.86
CA LYS A 614 -17.32 16.60 35.00
C LYS A 614 -16.90 15.17 35.40
N ALA A 615 -15.89 14.57 34.75
CA ALA A 615 -15.37 13.25 35.12
C ALA A 615 -14.87 13.21 36.58
N LEU A 616 -14.13 14.24 37.00
CA LEU A 616 -13.66 14.40 38.38
C LEU A 616 -14.82 14.47 39.38
N SER A 617 -15.92 15.18 39.06
CA SER A 617 -17.10 15.24 39.94
C SER A 617 -17.77 13.87 40.10
N LEU A 618 -18.05 13.17 38.99
CA LEU A 618 -18.68 11.85 38.99
C LEU A 618 -17.87 10.81 39.77
N LEU A 619 -16.55 10.78 39.59
CA LEU A 619 -15.69 9.83 40.31
C LEU A 619 -15.49 10.18 41.79
N ARG A 620 -15.50 11.47 42.16
CA ARG A 620 -15.45 11.89 43.58
C ARG A 620 -16.74 11.52 44.33
N GLU A 621 -17.90 11.70 43.70
CA GLU A 621 -19.20 11.30 44.25
C GLU A 621 -19.37 9.78 44.42
N ASN A 622 -18.59 8.98 43.67
CA ASN A 622 -18.69 7.52 43.62
C ASN A 622 -17.42 6.82 44.12
N ARG A 623 -16.62 7.50 44.95
CA ARG A 623 -15.27 7.05 45.35
C ARG A 623 -15.24 5.66 45.98
N GLU A 624 -16.13 5.38 46.92
CA GLU A 624 -16.17 4.07 47.62
C GLU A 624 -16.50 2.91 46.67
N LEU A 625 -17.31 3.16 45.64
CA LEU A 625 -17.64 2.18 44.59
C LEU A 625 -16.44 1.96 43.65
N MET A 626 -15.73 3.02 43.29
CA MET A 626 -14.48 2.93 42.52
C MET A 626 -13.41 2.13 43.26
N ASP A 627 -13.18 2.40 44.55
CA ASP A 627 -12.18 1.68 45.36
C ASP A 627 -12.49 0.16 45.43
N LYS A 628 -13.77 -0.22 45.63
CA LYS A 628 -14.22 -1.63 45.65
C LYS A 628 -14.10 -2.34 44.31
N LEU A 629 -14.49 -1.69 43.22
CA LEU A 629 -14.38 -2.24 41.86
C LEU A 629 -12.91 -2.43 41.47
N ALA A 630 -12.03 -1.50 41.84
CA ALA A 630 -10.60 -1.62 41.59
C ALA A 630 -9.96 -2.73 42.43
N GLU A 631 -10.37 -2.93 43.69
CA GLU A 631 -9.89 -4.05 44.53
C GLU A 631 -10.26 -5.40 43.91
N PHE A 632 -11.51 -5.59 43.48
CA PHE A 632 -11.96 -6.81 42.79
C PHE A 632 -11.23 -7.04 41.46
N LEU A 633 -10.97 -5.97 40.68
CA LEU A 633 -10.20 -6.05 39.43
C LEU A 633 -8.72 -6.43 39.68
N ILE A 634 -8.11 -5.99 40.79
CA ILE A 634 -6.73 -6.36 41.18
C ILE A 634 -6.63 -7.85 41.53
N GLU A 635 -7.67 -8.43 42.16
CA GLU A 635 -7.73 -9.85 42.52
C GLU A 635 -8.06 -10.77 41.33
N LYS A 636 -8.98 -10.34 40.45
CA LYS A 636 -9.51 -11.18 39.35
C LYS A 636 -8.83 -10.96 38.01
N GLU A 637 -8.11 -9.86 37.85
CA GLU A 637 -7.50 -9.36 36.59
C GLU A 637 -8.50 -9.08 35.44
N THR A 638 -9.77 -9.43 35.60
CA THR A 638 -10.89 -9.23 34.65
C THR A 638 -12.22 -9.22 35.40
N ILE A 639 -13.18 -8.41 34.92
CA ILE A 639 -14.58 -8.36 35.39
C ILE A 639 -15.49 -8.42 34.16
N THR A 640 -16.54 -9.24 34.18
CA THR A 640 -17.59 -9.22 33.15
C THR A 640 -18.62 -8.13 33.41
N GLY A 641 -19.33 -7.67 32.36
CA GLY A 641 -20.39 -6.67 32.48
C GLY A 641 -21.50 -7.05 33.49
N LYS A 642 -21.78 -8.35 33.64
CA LYS A 642 -22.72 -8.86 34.64
C LYS A 642 -22.21 -8.65 36.07
N GLU A 643 -21.03 -9.17 36.39
CA GLU A 643 -20.39 -9.00 37.71
C GLU A 643 -20.20 -7.52 38.08
N PHE A 644 -19.82 -6.69 37.10
CA PHE A 644 -19.71 -5.24 37.27
C PHE A 644 -21.06 -4.61 37.63
N MET A 645 -22.13 -4.95 36.90
CA MET A 645 -23.47 -4.40 37.16
C MET A 645 -24.10 -4.96 38.45
N GLU A 646 -23.78 -6.18 38.86
CA GLU A 646 -24.16 -6.74 40.17
C GLU A 646 -23.53 -5.93 41.30
N ILE A 647 -22.20 -5.69 41.26
CA ILE A 647 -21.49 -4.86 42.24
C ILE A 647 -22.05 -3.44 42.22
N PHE A 648 -22.20 -2.82 41.04
CA PHE A 648 -22.74 -1.47 40.89
C PHE A 648 -24.15 -1.32 41.50
N ARG A 649 -25.07 -2.24 41.18
CA ARG A 649 -26.45 -2.21 41.70
C ARG A 649 -26.50 -2.41 43.21
N ARG A 650 -25.77 -3.40 43.73
CA ARG A 650 -25.69 -3.72 45.17
C ARG A 650 -25.22 -2.54 45.99
N GLU A 651 -24.15 -1.87 45.55
CA GLU A 651 -23.58 -0.69 46.23
C GLU A 651 -24.45 0.57 46.04
N LYS A 652 -25.22 0.67 44.95
CA LYS A 652 -26.22 1.73 44.73
C LYS A 652 -27.56 1.50 45.42
N GLY A 653 -27.79 0.33 46.05
CA GLY A 653 -29.08 -0.05 46.62
C GLY A 653 -30.19 -0.22 45.57
N LEU A 654 -29.82 -0.49 44.31
CA LEU A 654 -30.76 -0.75 43.21
C LEU A 654 -31.14 -2.23 43.20
N PRO A 655 -32.41 -2.59 42.88
CA PRO A 655 -32.79 -3.98 42.75
C PRO A 655 -32.05 -4.67 41.61
N GLU A 656 -31.73 -5.94 41.82
CA GLU A 656 -31.34 -6.86 40.76
C GLU A 656 -32.50 -6.98 39.75
N PRO A 657 -32.20 -7.08 38.44
CA PRO A 657 -33.23 -7.36 37.45
C PRO A 657 -33.65 -8.83 37.62
N GLU A 658 -34.95 -9.13 37.51
CA GLU A 658 -35.37 -10.53 37.37
C GLU A 658 -34.73 -11.10 36.11
N GLU A 659 -34.08 -12.27 36.22
CA GLU A 659 -33.50 -12.97 35.08
C GLU A 659 -34.60 -13.34 34.08
N LYS A 660 -34.76 -12.53 33.02
CA LYS A 660 -35.52 -12.93 31.85
C LYS A 660 -34.84 -14.15 31.23
N LYS A 661 -35.39 -15.33 31.50
CA LYS A 661 -35.05 -16.57 30.80
C LYS A 661 -35.48 -16.44 29.35
N SER A 662 -34.55 -16.04 28.50
CA SER A 662 -34.70 -15.97 27.04
C SER A 662 -34.88 -17.38 26.47
N GLY A 663 -36.14 -17.85 26.42
CA GLY A 663 -36.48 -19.19 25.95
C GLY A 663 -37.79 -19.75 26.47
N GLU A 664 -38.93 -19.09 26.19
CA GLU A 664 -40.26 -19.76 26.08
C GLU A 664 -41.40 -18.84 25.58
N GLU A 665 -41.27 -17.51 25.60
CA GLU A 665 -42.38 -16.59 25.30
C GLU A 665 -42.53 -16.17 23.83
N ASP A 666 -41.44 -15.99 23.07
CA ASP A 666 -41.50 -15.60 21.64
C ASP A 666 -42.10 -16.68 20.72
N GLU A 667 -42.20 -17.93 21.21
CA GLU A 667 -42.87 -19.04 20.53
C GLU A 667 -44.42 -18.86 20.48
N LYS A 668 -44.99 -17.90 21.22
CA LYS A 668 -46.45 -17.66 21.29
C LYS A 668 -46.91 -16.43 20.51
N SER A 669 -46.17 -15.32 20.56
CA SER A 669 -46.48 -14.08 19.82
C SER A 669 -46.63 -14.33 18.32
N VAL A 670 -45.71 -15.12 17.74
CA VAL A 670 -45.69 -15.44 16.30
C VAL A 670 -46.84 -16.39 15.88
N LYS A 671 -47.54 -17.04 16.83
CA LYS A 671 -48.60 -18.05 16.52
C LYS A 671 -50.03 -17.51 16.54
N GLU A 672 -50.27 -16.28 17.00
CA GLU A 672 -51.64 -15.70 17.03
C GLU A 672 -51.97 -14.81 15.81
N GLU A 673 -51.01 -14.14 15.18
CA GLU A 673 -51.27 -13.30 13.99
C GLU A 673 -51.64 -14.11 12.72
N GLN A 674 -51.34 -15.41 12.67
CA GLN A 674 -51.65 -16.27 11.51
C GLN A 674 -52.99 -17.03 11.63
N LYS A 675 -54.08 -16.36 12.04
CA LYS A 675 -55.39 -17.04 12.18
C LYS A 675 -56.65 -16.15 12.13
N GLN A 676 -57.01 -15.63 10.95
CA GLN A 676 -58.40 -15.64 10.40
C GLN A 676 -58.43 -15.22 8.90
N PRO A 677 -59.54 -15.44 8.16
CA PRO A 677 -59.46 -15.80 6.73
C PRO A 677 -59.81 -14.68 5.72
N LYS A 678 -59.61 -15.00 4.44
CA LYS A 678 -60.09 -14.22 3.28
C LYS A 678 -61.61 -14.32 3.12
N GLU A 679 -62.25 -13.22 2.73
CA GLU A 679 -63.51 -13.21 1.98
C GLU A 679 -63.54 -12.01 1.01
N GLU A 680 -64.43 -12.02 0.01
CA GLU A 680 -64.37 -11.13 -1.18
C GLU A 680 -65.31 -9.89 -1.10
N PRO A 681 -65.10 -8.84 -1.93
CA PRO A 681 -65.66 -7.50 -1.67
C PRO A 681 -66.95 -7.13 -2.44
N GLN A 682 -67.83 -6.35 -1.79
CA GLN A 682 -68.77 -5.41 -2.48
C GLN A 682 -69.47 -4.39 -1.54
N ALA A 683 -69.63 -3.14 -2.05
CA ALA A 683 -70.65 -2.08 -1.82
C ALA A 683 -71.50 -2.04 -0.51
N ALA A 684 -71.89 -0.89 0.10
CA ALA A 684 -71.71 0.58 -0.06
C ALA A 684 -72.33 1.25 1.24
N PRO A 685 -72.82 2.53 1.35
CA PRO A 685 -72.68 3.76 0.55
C PRO A 685 -72.42 5.09 1.35
N GLN A 686 -72.03 6.16 0.62
CA GLN A 686 -72.37 7.61 0.74
C GLN A 686 -72.28 8.46 2.06
N GLU A 687 -72.13 9.78 1.81
CA GLU A 687 -72.27 10.96 2.71
C GLU A 687 -71.11 11.28 3.70
N LYS A 688 -70.69 12.55 3.93
CA LYS A 688 -70.96 13.85 3.27
C LYS A 688 -69.81 14.84 3.58
N GLN A 689 -69.51 15.78 2.69
CA GLN A 689 -68.67 16.97 2.97
C GLN A 689 -69.53 18.22 3.23
N PRO A 690 -69.09 19.16 4.09
CA PRO A 690 -69.59 20.55 4.11
C PRO A 690 -68.95 21.41 3.00
N GLU A 691 -69.70 22.38 2.46
CA GLU A 691 -69.40 23.14 1.23
C GLU A 691 -69.65 24.67 1.40
N ILE A 692 -69.47 25.43 0.30
CA ILE A 692 -69.89 26.83 -0.04
C ILE A 692 -68.90 27.94 0.42
N PRO A 693 -68.60 28.99 -0.40
CA PRO A 693 -68.95 29.31 -1.81
C PRO A 693 -67.73 29.13 -2.77
N GLN A 694 -67.73 29.30 -4.12
CA GLN A 694 -68.55 30.00 -5.13
C GLN A 694 -68.24 31.51 -5.31
N ALA A 695 -68.38 32.14 -6.50
CA ALA A 695 -69.08 31.76 -7.75
C ALA A 695 -68.32 32.20 -9.04
N ALA A 696 -68.38 31.42 -10.14
CA ALA A 696 -69.15 31.65 -11.40
C ALA A 696 -68.59 32.74 -12.36
N GLN A 697 -68.12 32.43 -13.59
CA GLN A 697 -68.83 32.04 -14.86
C GLN A 697 -69.44 33.23 -15.64
N PRO A 698 -69.59 33.20 -17.00
CA PRO A 698 -69.93 32.03 -17.84
C PRO A 698 -69.11 31.83 -19.14
N SER A 699 -69.66 31.00 -20.04
CA SER A 699 -69.14 30.36 -21.26
C SER A 699 -69.41 31.10 -22.59
N GLU A 700 -68.79 30.65 -23.70
CA GLU A 700 -69.52 30.35 -24.94
C GLU A 700 -68.77 29.38 -25.88
N GLU A 701 -69.42 28.94 -26.98
CA GLU A 701 -68.99 27.86 -27.88
C GLU A 701 -68.28 28.36 -29.17
N GLY A 702 -67.63 27.44 -29.90
CA GLY A 702 -67.20 27.64 -31.29
C GLY A 702 -65.89 26.93 -31.64
N GLY A 703 -65.89 26.07 -32.67
CA GLY A 703 -64.70 25.33 -33.10
C GLY A 703 -64.59 25.19 -34.62
N GLN A 704 -63.37 24.86 -35.10
CA GLN A 704 -63.11 24.35 -36.44
C GLN A 704 -61.72 23.67 -36.53
N GLU A 705 -61.68 22.48 -37.10
CA GLU A 705 -60.49 21.77 -37.60
C GLU A 705 -60.33 22.01 -39.13
N PRO A 706 -59.28 21.53 -39.83
CA PRO A 706 -57.97 21.02 -39.39
C PRO A 706 -56.80 21.79 -40.08
N VAL A 707 -55.57 21.28 -40.00
CA VAL A 707 -54.43 21.65 -40.87
C VAL A 707 -53.76 20.37 -41.39
N GLU A 708 -53.52 20.28 -42.70
CA GLU A 708 -52.85 19.15 -43.36
C GLU A 708 -51.98 19.66 -44.54
N ASP A 709 -50.72 19.21 -44.60
CA ASP A 709 -49.73 19.32 -45.70
C ASP A 709 -49.41 20.71 -46.32
N THR A 710 -48.28 20.96 -47.01
CA THR A 710 -47.26 20.05 -47.61
C THR A 710 -45.83 20.64 -47.59
N LYS A 711 -44.83 19.78 -47.85
CA LYS A 711 -43.43 20.09 -48.27
C LYS A 711 -43.34 20.44 -49.78
N PRO A 712 -42.16 20.70 -50.40
CA PRO A 712 -40.84 21.19 -49.93
C PRO A 712 -40.23 22.30 -50.85
N GLN A 713 -39.00 22.80 -50.58
CA GLN A 713 -37.82 22.69 -51.49
C GLN A 713 -36.57 23.46 -50.99
N GLU A 714 -35.43 23.26 -51.68
CA GLU A 714 -34.07 23.68 -51.29
C GLU A 714 -33.63 25.00 -51.96
N THR A 715 -32.69 25.74 -51.34
CA THR A 715 -31.63 26.46 -52.10
C THR A 715 -30.40 26.83 -51.24
N LYS A 716 -29.25 26.91 -51.91
CA LYS A 716 -27.92 27.45 -51.56
C LYS A 716 -27.33 28.03 -52.89
N PRO A 717 -26.19 28.75 -52.95
CA PRO A 717 -25.19 29.12 -51.92
C PRO A 717 -24.80 30.64 -51.97
N GLU A 718 -23.56 30.95 -51.55
CA GLU A 718 -22.67 32.09 -51.93
C GLU A 718 -22.59 33.36 -51.05
N ASP A 719 -21.58 33.34 -50.16
CA ASP A 719 -20.52 34.33 -49.89
C ASP A 719 -20.71 35.84 -50.17
N THR A 720 -20.42 36.67 -49.14
CA THR A 720 -19.68 37.93 -49.34
C THR A 720 -18.86 38.34 -48.09
N LYS A 721 -17.75 39.05 -48.31
CA LYS A 721 -16.83 39.71 -47.34
C LYS A 721 -16.96 41.25 -47.48
N PRO A 722 -16.22 42.10 -46.73
CA PRO A 722 -15.86 42.12 -45.30
C PRO A 722 -16.15 43.51 -44.66
N GLU A 723 -15.65 43.77 -43.42
CA GLU A 723 -15.41 45.13 -42.82
C GLU A 723 -16.67 46.03 -42.61
N GLY A 724 -16.70 47.04 -41.72
CA GLY A 724 -15.78 47.45 -40.65
C GLY A 724 -15.46 48.96 -40.66
N ILE A 725 -15.97 49.76 -39.71
CA ILE A 725 -15.41 51.06 -39.22
C ILE A 725 -16.27 51.70 -38.09
N GLU A 726 -15.55 52.46 -37.24
CA GLU A 726 -15.79 53.39 -36.10
C GLU A 726 -17.06 54.31 -36.10
N SER A 727 -17.35 55.24 -35.16
CA SER A 727 -16.74 55.81 -33.91
C SER A 727 -17.90 56.46 -33.06
N GLN A 728 -17.80 57.04 -31.84
CA GLN A 728 -16.79 57.26 -30.77
C GLN A 728 -17.56 57.19 -29.40
N GLU A 729 -17.37 57.83 -28.23
CA GLU A 729 -16.55 58.88 -27.56
C GLU A 729 -16.27 58.40 -26.09
N GLY A 730 -15.34 58.90 -25.26
CA GLY A 730 -14.22 59.82 -25.45
C GLY A 730 -13.54 60.29 -24.12
N LYS A 731 -12.19 60.24 -24.05
CA LYS A 731 -11.20 61.01 -23.22
C LYS A 731 -11.33 61.02 -21.67
N ALA A 732 -10.26 61.18 -20.86
CA ALA A 732 -8.92 61.76 -21.09
C ALA A 732 -7.82 61.02 -20.26
N ARG A 733 -6.58 60.82 -20.78
CA ARG A 733 -5.33 61.62 -20.59
C ARG A 733 -4.65 61.50 -19.20
N ASP A 734 -3.33 61.50 -19.04
CA ASP A 734 -2.10 61.44 -19.89
C ASP A 734 -0.91 61.20 -18.90
N ALA A 735 0.28 60.63 -19.17
CA ALA A 735 0.91 59.93 -20.30
C ALA A 735 2.13 59.10 -19.78
N ASN A 736 3.06 58.64 -20.64
CA ASN A 736 4.28 57.83 -20.32
C ASN A 736 5.61 58.62 -20.53
N PRO A 737 6.82 58.05 -20.30
CA PRO A 737 7.67 57.69 -21.46
C PRO A 737 8.63 56.47 -21.27
N GLU A 738 9.46 56.19 -22.28
CA GLU A 738 10.24 54.95 -22.48
C GLU A 738 11.78 55.08 -22.32
N GLU A 739 12.41 53.97 -21.90
CA GLU A 739 13.69 53.33 -22.31
C GLU A 739 15.07 54.06 -22.47
N THR A 740 16.16 53.28 -22.30
CA THR A 740 17.62 53.59 -22.40
C THR A 740 18.22 54.47 -21.27
N ASP A 741 19.42 54.24 -20.71
CA ASP A 741 20.70 53.70 -21.23
C ASP A 741 21.59 53.02 -20.10
N LYS A 742 22.84 52.63 -20.38
CA LYS A 742 23.93 52.16 -19.47
C LYS A 742 25.08 53.22 -19.41
N PRO A 743 26.20 53.12 -18.61
CA PRO A 743 26.77 51.99 -17.85
C PRO A 743 27.35 52.29 -16.43
N GLN A 744 27.91 51.25 -15.75
CA GLN A 744 29.06 51.26 -14.78
C GLN A 744 28.98 52.13 -13.48
N ASP A 745 29.64 51.83 -12.34
CA ASP A 745 30.64 50.81 -11.97
C ASP A 745 30.60 50.44 -10.46
N LYS A 746 31.17 49.28 -10.09
CA LYS A 746 31.79 48.86 -8.79
C LYS A 746 31.31 49.41 -7.42
N GLN A 747 30.76 48.51 -6.58
CA GLN A 747 31.43 47.83 -5.42
C GLN A 747 30.37 47.12 -4.55
N ASP A 748 30.58 46.06 -3.76
CA ASP A 748 31.42 44.84 -3.67
C ASP A 748 30.99 44.16 -2.31
N PRO A 749 31.47 42.99 -1.85
CA PRO A 749 30.86 41.72 -2.22
C PRO A 749 30.41 40.82 -1.04
N SER A 750 29.96 39.61 -1.39
CA SER A 750 29.50 38.55 -0.48
C SER A 750 30.61 37.63 0.07
N VAL A 751 30.51 37.26 1.35
CA VAL A 751 31.12 36.09 2.03
C VAL A 751 30.14 35.66 3.13
N GLY A 752 29.93 34.40 3.54
CA GLY A 752 30.53 33.10 3.22
C GLY A 752 30.61 32.24 4.51
N LEU A 753 30.36 30.93 4.45
CA LEU A 753 30.37 30.05 5.64
C LEU A 753 31.80 29.79 6.12
N PHE A 754 32.02 29.55 7.43
CA PHE A 754 32.67 28.31 7.94
C PHE A 754 32.72 28.19 9.48
N SER A 755 32.70 26.93 9.93
CA SER A 755 33.22 26.31 11.18
C SER A 755 33.52 27.15 12.44
N GLY A 756 32.90 26.76 13.56
CA GLY A 756 33.19 27.25 14.91
C GLY A 756 34.49 26.79 15.59
N GLY A 757 34.66 27.22 16.84
CA GLY A 757 35.78 26.89 17.74
C GLY A 757 35.58 27.48 19.15
N LYS A 758 35.95 26.71 20.19
CA LYS A 758 35.72 26.93 21.64
C LYS A 758 36.33 28.22 22.24
N VAL A 759 35.80 28.60 23.42
CA VAL A 759 36.44 29.14 24.66
C VAL A 759 35.36 29.95 25.42
N ASP A 760 35.13 29.80 26.73
CA ASP A 760 35.66 28.88 27.76
C ASP A 760 34.63 27.79 28.13
#